data_AF-A0A6F8XM76-F1
#
_entry.id   AF-A0A6F8XM76-F1
#
_cell.length_a   1.000
_cell.length_b   1.000
_cell.length_c   1.000
_cell.angle_alpha   90.00
_cell.angle_beta   90.00
_cell.angle_gamma   90.00
#
_symmetry.space_group_name_H-M   'P 1'
#
loop_
_entity.id
_entity.type
_entity.pdbx_description
1 polymer ?
#
loop_
_entity_poly.entity_id
_entity_poly.type
_entity_poly.pdbx_seq_one_letter_code
_entity_poly.pdbx_strand_id
1 'polypeptide(L)'
;MRTDAHGRRAVLSKVKTGELDVEEATRLLLAGTEPAPAPAPRDRVLAWLAGLVAEEARVPVEQIVPEERLDRHGFDSVMALNLVRALERDLGKLPATLLFEYQTPATLADYLLDRHGEALGRRFGATSTTGAGPVGGGAPLPEPTTVAAPEGPQEHSDHVAIVGLSCRFPLADDLDEFWANLAAGRDCITEVPASRWDVARHFDPVPGKPGKTYSRWGGFIRDVDAFDNAFFSISPREAERMDPQERLFLQEVWHALEDAGLSRSHLSGAAVGVYVGVMYSQYQLYQAEQALYGNPLYLGSSYASIANRVSHYFDFRGPSLALDSMCSSSLTALHLAADALRRGAITAAVVGGVNLTIHPAKHADLSQGRFASTDGRCRSFGAGGDGYVPGEGIGVAVLKPLSAAIADGDRVHAVILASAIGHGGRTSGYSVPNPAEQTRLIRAALRDAGVDPADVGYVEAHGTGTALGDPIEVRALAQALGARASGTPACAIGSVKSNIGHLEAAAGIAGLVKTVLQMRHRTLAPTLHADPPNPHLDLDAAGLRVPRSVEDWTPPESGLRTAGLSSFGAGGANAHVVVREFRPAPAPALAPGPQLILLSAQTPERLRTVAAGLAAEADAHTGGGAASWLASAAYTLRVGREALDHRLALVTADTADLGRRLRAFAGAGAAGDLVVGTADGSTRPAEGDQTRVADLLARRALAELGELWVRGAAIDWSTLDSPRPPKTTLPGYPFLRERHWPRLAGPPDAAVFPRTSSHPLLHRNESTFHRQRFVTSFDGASPLVRDHEVNGRALLPAAAVVEMVLAAGRRSGLAGSLRLQDTVLEAPIEVPPDARCEIAVELVQAEPGISFTVSDPDGRSVYARGRLAAGASPAPDRIDVEALAATCGPPLDAETCYRTLAGNGLRYGRALRVLDDVRLGQGRVLARFRLPEQSGTAPYEVHPALLDGAFQALVGFRVDGPGPARVPFVIDEVATTGTEPPGTGWIQVTARAAGGQADVFDLAVADDSGRVAIRVSGLAVRPAATKPPATPATTPWCCGRSGDPPRCPTLEQPLWTAGPCSSSTAPTWATRSAEPGPGPASWRCGRATVGSGQTVTVTGSTPPIPASTTACWRTWRRRRIRRWASSTPGRTRRRARTPR
;
A
#
# COMPACT_ATOMS: atom_id res chain seq x y z
N MET A 1 49.07 -41.71 -28.90
CA MET A 1 48.41 -42.89 -28.29
C MET A 1 47.54 -42.54 -27.08
N ARG A 2 46.63 -41.54 -27.15
CA ARG A 2 45.77 -41.18 -25.99
C ARG A 2 44.38 -41.81 -25.98
N THR A 3 43.93 -42.41 -27.08
CA THR A 3 42.57 -42.99 -27.20
C THR A 3 42.55 -44.52 -27.34
N ASP A 4 43.72 -45.18 -27.38
CA ASP A 4 43.80 -46.64 -27.37
C ASP A 4 44.09 -47.16 -25.96
N ALA A 5 43.06 -47.70 -25.30
CA ALA A 5 43.17 -48.33 -23.98
C ALA A 5 44.00 -49.63 -24.02
N HIS A 6 44.14 -50.26 -25.20
CA HIS A 6 44.89 -51.49 -25.37
C HIS A 6 46.40 -51.25 -25.36
N GLY A 7 46.88 -50.23 -26.10
CA GLY A 7 48.29 -49.82 -26.08
C GLY A 7 48.81 -49.41 -24.70
N ARG A 8 48.00 -48.71 -23.90
CA ARG A 8 48.37 -48.33 -22.52
C ARG A 8 48.49 -49.53 -21.58
N ARG A 9 47.60 -50.52 -21.71
CA ARG A 9 47.70 -51.77 -20.93
C ARG A 9 48.92 -52.58 -21.32
N ALA A 10 49.29 -52.61 -22.60
CA ALA A 10 50.48 -53.32 -23.06
C ALA A 10 51.78 -52.70 -22.49
N VAL A 11 51.90 -51.38 -22.47
CA VAL A 11 53.06 -50.68 -21.89
C VAL A 11 53.14 -50.87 -20.38
N LEU A 12 52.01 -50.74 -19.66
CA LEU A 12 51.95 -50.95 -18.21
C LEU A 12 52.17 -52.42 -17.80
N SER A 13 51.78 -53.37 -18.65
CA SER A 13 52.04 -54.81 -18.45
C SER A 13 53.53 -55.12 -18.51
N LYS A 14 54.25 -54.52 -19.48
CA LYS A 14 55.70 -54.71 -19.65
C LYS A 14 56.54 -54.07 -18.54
N VAL A 15 56.05 -52.98 -17.94
CA VAL A 15 56.64 -52.39 -16.71
C VAL A 15 56.43 -53.32 -15.50
N LYS A 16 55.28 -54.01 -15.41
CA LYS A 16 55.00 -54.95 -14.30
C LYS A 16 55.78 -56.27 -14.39
N THR A 17 56.16 -56.72 -15.58
CA THR A 17 56.96 -57.94 -15.78
C THR A 17 58.47 -57.70 -15.75
N GLY A 18 58.91 -56.43 -15.61
CA GLY A 18 60.33 -56.06 -15.56
C GLY A 18 61.02 -55.98 -16.93
N GLU A 19 60.26 -56.02 -18.03
CA GLU A 19 60.77 -55.95 -19.41
C GLU A 19 60.96 -54.50 -19.92
N LEU A 20 60.44 -53.49 -19.20
CA LEU A 20 60.59 -52.06 -19.52
C LEU A 20 60.80 -51.26 -18.23
N ASP A 21 61.73 -50.31 -18.24
CA ASP A 21 61.91 -49.38 -17.13
C ASP A 21 60.85 -48.24 -17.14
N VAL A 22 60.71 -47.59 -15.98
CA VAL A 22 59.70 -46.56 -15.71
C VAL A 22 59.96 -45.24 -16.46
N GLU A 23 61.21 -44.85 -16.68
CA GLU A 23 61.59 -43.68 -17.48
C GLU A 23 61.33 -43.90 -18.98
N GLU A 24 61.66 -45.08 -19.51
CA GLU A 24 61.43 -45.45 -20.91
C GLU A 24 59.91 -45.52 -21.21
N ALA A 25 59.12 -46.07 -20.29
CA ALA A 25 57.66 -46.11 -20.37
C ALA A 25 57.02 -44.71 -20.29
N THR A 26 57.61 -43.80 -19.52
CA THR A 26 57.16 -42.41 -19.40
C THR A 26 57.44 -41.63 -20.69
N ARG A 27 58.59 -41.86 -21.33
CA ARG A 27 58.94 -41.23 -22.62
C ARG A 27 58.00 -41.68 -23.75
N LEU A 28 57.63 -42.96 -23.80
CA LEU A 28 56.68 -43.50 -24.80
C LEU A 28 55.23 -43.03 -24.59
N LEU A 29 54.83 -42.74 -23.35
CA LEU A 29 53.50 -42.21 -23.03
C LEU A 29 53.36 -40.69 -23.26
N LEU A 30 54.49 -39.97 -23.31
CA LEU A 30 54.56 -38.52 -23.48
C LEU A 30 54.99 -38.06 -24.88
N ALA A 31 55.54 -38.94 -25.73
CA ALA A 31 55.85 -38.63 -27.12
C ALA A 31 54.57 -38.58 -27.98
N GLY A 32 53.89 -37.43 -27.99
CA GLY A 32 52.76 -37.19 -28.91
C GLY A 32 51.78 -36.09 -28.52
N THR A 33 52.24 -34.96 -27.98
CA THR A 33 51.40 -33.77 -27.79
C THR A 33 52.08 -32.55 -28.39
N GLU A 34 51.60 -32.11 -29.55
CA GLU A 34 51.69 -30.71 -29.95
C GLU A 34 50.99 -29.83 -28.89
N PRO A 35 51.42 -28.58 -28.67
CA PRO A 35 50.73 -27.67 -27.77
C PRO A 35 49.30 -27.44 -28.25
N ALA A 36 48.32 -27.60 -27.36
CA ALA A 36 46.94 -27.24 -27.65
C ALA A 36 46.88 -25.77 -28.10
N PRO A 37 46.08 -25.43 -29.12
CA PRO A 37 45.92 -24.03 -29.53
C PRO A 37 45.44 -23.20 -28.34
N ALA A 38 45.93 -21.96 -28.24
CA ALA A 38 45.51 -21.04 -27.19
C ALA A 38 43.97 -20.95 -27.14
N PRO A 39 43.34 -20.98 -25.94
CA PRO A 39 41.89 -20.93 -25.83
C PRO A 39 41.34 -19.72 -26.57
N ALA A 40 40.21 -19.94 -27.28
CA ALA A 40 39.60 -18.89 -28.07
C ALA A 40 39.36 -17.65 -27.18
N PRO A 41 39.44 -16.42 -27.72
CA PRO A 41 39.22 -15.20 -26.94
C PRO A 41 37.93 -15.26 -26.09
N ARG A 42 36.89 -15.89 -26.62
CA ARG A 42 35.62 -16.14 -25.92
C ARG A 42 35.77 -17.00 -24.67
N ASP A 43 36.54 -18.08 -24.72
CA ASP A 43 36.74 -19.00 -23.60
C ASP A 43 37.53 -18.35 -22.46
N ARG A 44 38.48 -17.45 -22.80
CA ARG A 44 39.22 -16.66 -21.82
C ARG A 44 38.33 -15.63 -21.11
N VAL A 45 37.47 -14.94 -21.86
CA VAL A 45 36.49 -14.01 -21.30
C VAL A 45 35.47 -14.76 -20.44
N LEU A 46 35.02 -15.94 -20.87
CA LEU A 46 34.11 -16.78 -20.10
C LEU A 46 34.71 -17.27 -18.79
N ALA A 47 35.96 -17.75 -18.81
CA ALA A 47 36.65 -18.17 -17.59
C ALA A 47 36.85 -17.01 -16.60
N TRP A 48 37.15 -15.81 -17.11
CA TRP A 48 37.24 -14.59 -16.29
C TRP A 48 35.90 -14.20 -15.66
N LEU A 49 34.83 -14.19 -16.47
CA LEU A 49 33.48 -13.91 -15.97
C LEU A 49 33.02 -14.96 -14.97
N ALA A 50 33.28 -16.24 -15.21
CA ALA A 50 32.97 -17.32 -14.27
C ALA A 50 33.70 -17.12 -12.93
N GLY A 51 34.97 -16.69 -12.96
CA GLY A 51 35.72 -16.34 -11.74
C GLY A 51 35.12 -15.17 -10.97
N LEU A 52 34.75 -14.08 -11.64
CA LEU A 52 34.11 -12.92 -11.01
C LEU A 52 32.73 -13.26 -10.44
N VAL A 53 31.96 -14.06 -11.17
CA VAL A 53 30.63 -14.53 -10.74
C VAL A 53 30.76 -15.45 -9.52
N ALA A 54 31.74 -16.36 -9.53
CA ALA A 54 32.03 -17.25 -8.41
C ALA A 54 32.47 -16.50 -7.14
N GLU A 55 33.32 -15.48 -7.30
CA GLU A 55 33.78 -14.63 -6.20
C GLU A 55 32.61 -13.88 -5.54
N GLU A 56 31.75 -13.26 -6.35
CA GLU A 56 30.62 -12.48 -5.86
C GLU A 56 29.53 -13.37 -5.23
N ALA A 57 29.20 -14.50 -5.86
CA ALA A 57 28.23 -15.45 -5.32
C ALA A 57 28.78 -16.32 -4.17
N ARG A 58 30.08 -16.24 -3.87
CA ARG A 58 30.78 -17.07 -2.88
C ARG A 58 30.57 -18.58 -3.09
N VAL A 59 30.61 -19.01 -4.35
CA VAL A 59 30.53 -20.43 -4.74
C VAL A 59 31.80 -20.85 -5.49
N PRO A 60 32.18 -22.14 -5.49
CA PRO A 60 33.30 -22.62 -6.30
C PRO A 60 33.08 -22.34 -7.79
N VAL A 61 34.14 -21.95 -8.52
CA VAL A 61 34.05 -21.60 -9.95
C VAL A 61 33.56 -22.76 -10.82
N GLU A 62 33.78 -23.99 -10.38
CA GLU A 62 33.31 -25.21 -11.03
C GLU A 62 31.77 -25.36 -10.98
N GLN A 63 31.10 -24.62 -10.10
CA GLN A 63 29.64 -24.56 -10.00
C GLN A 63 29.03 -23.49 -10.90
N ILE A 64 29.83 -22.64 -11.55
CA ILE A 64 29.34 -21.63 -12.50
C ILE A 64 29.21 -22.27 -13.88
N VAL A 65 27.97 -22.52 -14.28
CA VAL A 65 27.65 -23.06 -15.60
C VAL A 65 27.46 -21.89 -16.57
N PRO A 66 28.23 -21.79 -17.68
CA PRO A 66 28.19 -20.61 -18.55
C PRO A 66 26.83 -20.28 -19.17
N GLU A 67 26.02 -21.29 -19.46
CA GLU A 67 24.68 -21.17 -20.01
C GLU A 67 23.60 -21.04 -18.93
N GLU A 68 23.95 -21.29 -17.66
CA GLU A 68 23.05 -21.11 -16.55
C GLU A 68 22.93 -19.64 -16.19
N ARG A 69 21.77 -19.30 -15.64
CA ARG A 69 21.46 -17.92 -15.32
C ARG A 69 22.09 -17.54 -13.99
N LEU A 70 22.53 -16.29 -13.90
CA LEU A 70 23.18 -15.75 -12.71
C LEU A 70 22.29 -15.88 -11.45
N ASP A 71 20.97 -15.75 -11.59
CA ASP A 71 19.99 -15.87 -10.49
C ASP A 71 19.99 -17.25 -9.81
N ARG A 72 20.28 -18.33 -10.54
CA ARG A 72 20.39 -19.70 -9.98
C ARG A 72 21.62 -19.88 -9.10
N HIS A 73 22.59 -18.98 -9.21
CA HIS A 73 23.76 -18.91 -8.35
C HIS A 73 23.58 -17.94 -7.18
N GLY A 74 22.35 -17.47 -6.90
CA GLY A 74 22.04 -16.62 -5.75
C GLY A 74 22.28 -15.12 -5.97
N PHE A 75 22.47 -14.68 -7.21
CA PHE A 75 22.67 -13.26 -7.54
C PHE A 75 21.43 -12.40 -7.26
N ASP A 76 21.59 -11.38 -6.41
CA ASP A 76 20.62 -10.31 -6.22
C ASP A 76 21.05 -9.00 -6.92
N SER A 77 20.26 -7.92 -6.75
CA SER A 77 20.55 -6.61 -7.37
C SER A 77 21.82 -5.93 -6.83
N VAL A 78 22.24 -6.24 -5.59
CA VAL A 78 23.46 -5.69 -4.99
C VAL A 78 24.68 -6.41 -5.56
N MET A 79 24.62 -7.74 -5.63
CA MET A 79 25.66 -8.57 -6.27
C MET A 79 25.82 -8.21 -7.75
N ALA A 80 24.72 -7.93 -8.45
CA ALA A 80 24.76 -7.45 -9.83
C ALA A 80 25.53 -6.13 -9.96
N LEU A 81 25.28 -5.16 -9.09
CA LEU A 81 26.01 -3.88 -9.09
C LEU A 81 27.50 -4.06 -8.73
N ASN A 82 27.84 -4.96 -7.82
CA ASN A 82 29.22 -5.28 -7.48
C ASN A 82 29.95 -5.92 -8.65
N LEU A 83 29.33 -6.87 -9.35
CA LEU A 83 29.88 -7.50 -10.53
C LEU A 83 30.07 -6.47 -11.66
N VAL A 84 29.10 -5.58 -11.91
CA VAL A 84 29.29 -4.48 -12.88
C VAL A 84 30.47 -3.59 -12.47
N ARG A 85 30.56 -3.17 -11.20
CA ARG A 85 31.71 -2.39 -10.71
C ARG A 85 33.05 -3.13 -10.87
N ALA A 86 33.07 -4.44 -10.69
CA ALA A 86 34.26 -5.25 -10.91
C ALA A 86 34.66 -5.27 -12.38
N LEU A 87 33.69 -5.37 -13.30
CA LEU A 87 33.91 -5.28 -14.75
C LEU A 87 34.37 -3.88 -15.17
N GLU A 88 33.83 -2.82 -14.58
CA GLU A 88 34.18 -1.43 -14.90
C GLU A 88 35.66 -1.10 -14.63
N ARG A 89 36.28 -1.77 -13.65
CA ARG A 89 37.72 -1.63 -13.36
C ARG A 89 38.58 -1.93 -14.58
N ASP A 90 38.18 -2.91 -15.38
CA ASP A 90 38.94 -3.40 -16.53
C ASP A 90 38.40 -2.87 -17.88
N LEU A 91 37.11 -2.53 -17.96
CA LEU A 91 36.42 -2.21 -19.22
C LEU A 91 35.96 -0.75 -19.35
N GLY A 92 36.15 0.08 -18.32
CA GLY A 92 35.61 1.44 -18.25
C GLY A 92 34.12 1.45 -17.87
N LYS A 93 33.46 2.61 -17.96
CA LYS A 93 32.06 2.78 -17.54
C LYS A 93 31.14 1.80 -18.29
N LEU A 94 30.36 1.03 -17.53
CA LEU A 94 29.40 0.06 -18.07
C LEU A 94 27.97 0.43 -17.64
N PRO A 95 26.95 0.01 -18.41
CA PRO A 95 25.57 0.19 -17.99
C PRO A 95 25.28 -0.58 -16.69
N ALA A 96 24.75 0.08 -15.67
CA ALA A 96 24.36 -0.57 -14.41
C ALA A 96 23.30 -1.67 -14.61
N THR A 97 22.54 -1.63 -15.71
CA THR A 97 21.49 -2.61 -16.05
C THR A 97 22.02 -3.83 -16.81
N LEU A 98 23.34 -3.91 -17.06
CA LEU A 98 23.94 -4.90 -17.97
C LEU A 98 23.54 -6.36 -17.65
N LEU A 99 23.55 -6.74 -16.38
CA LEU A 99 23.28 -8.11 -15.94
C LEU A 99 21.78 -8.46 -15.94
N PHE A 100 20.90 -7.47 -16.11
CA PHE A 100 19.47 -7.71 -16.34
C PHE A 100 19.18 -8.07 -17.79
N GLU A 101 20.05 -7.69 -18.72
CA GLU A 101 19.93 -7.95 -20.16
C GLU A 101 20.65 -9.23 -20.56
N TYR A 102 21.85 -9.44 -20.02
CA TYR A 102 22.70 -10.61 -20.29
C TYR A 102 22.77 -11.50 -19.05
N GLN A 103 21.76 -12.35 -18.92
CA GLN A 103 21.47 -13.06 -17.68
C GLN A 103 22.29 -14.35 -17.49
N THR A 104 23.20 -14.67 -18.41
CA THR A 104 24.11 -15.82 -18.33
C THR A 104 25.56 -15.37 -18.59
N PRO A 105 26.58 -16.01 -17.97
CA PRO A 105 27.98 -15.72 -18.28
C PRO A 105 28.30 -15.80 -19.78
N ALA A 106 27.71 -16.75 -20.51
CA ALA A 106 27.83 -16.91 -21.96
C ALA A 106 27.36 -15.67 -22.74
N THR A 107 26.13 -15.22 -22.49
CA THR A 107 25.55 -14.07 -23.21
C THR A 107 26.24 -12.76 -22.83
N LEU A 108 26.74 -12.65 -21.59
CA LEU A 108 27.53 -11.51 -21.14
C LEU A 108 28.90 -11.48 -21.82
N ALA A 109 29.59 -12.63 -21.96
CA ALA A 109 30.85 -12.72 -22.68
C ALA A 109 30.71 -12.27 -24.14
N ASP A 110 29.65 -12.73 -24.80
CA ASP A 110 29.37 -12.38 -26.20
C ASP A 110 29.14 -10.87 -26.35
N TYR A 111 28.37 -10.26 -25.46
CA TYR A 111 28.19 -8.80 -25.43
C TYR A 111 29.49 -8.04 -25.20
N LEU A 112 30.28 -8.45 -24.21
CA LEU A 112 31.52 -7.76 -23.88
C LEU A 112 32.55 -7.88 -25.02
N LEU A 113 32.61 -9.02 -25.71
CA LEU A 113 33.45 -9.19 -26.90
C LEU A 113 33.02 -8.30 -28.07
N ASP A 114 31.71 -8.17 -28.30
CA ASP A 114 31.14 -7.31 -29.35
C ASP A 114 31.40 -5.81 -29.07
N ARG A 115 31.20 -5.36 -27.83
CA ARG A 115 31.21 -3.93 -27.48
C ARG A 115 32.48 -3.42 -26.82
N HIS A 116 33.27 -4.30 -26.20
CA HIS A 116 34.50 -3.98 -25.47
C HIS A 116 35.69 -4.83 -25.92
N GLY A 117 35.63 -5.40 -27.14
CA GLY A 117 36.66 -6.28 -27.69
C GLY A 117 38.08 -5.69 -27.66
N GLU A 118 38.25 -4.38 -27.82
CA GLU A 118 39.56 -3.72 -27.72
C GLU A 118 40.11 -3.67 -26.27
N ALA A 119 39.24 -3.42 -25.28
CA ALA A 119 39.62 -3.42 -23.86
C ALA A 119 39.94 -4.85 -23.39
N LEU A 120 39.13 -5.82 -23.80
CA LEU A 120 39.37 -7.25 -23.55
C LEU A 120 40.62 -7.76 -24.28
N GLY A 121 40.87 -7.28 -25.50
CA GLY A 121 42.07 -7.60 -26.27
C GLY A 121 43.35 -7.13 -25.56
N ARG A 122 43.32 -5.93 -24.95
CA ARG A 122 44.41 -5.41 -24.09
C ARG A 122 44.61 -6.25 -22.82
N ARG A 123 43.53 -6.74 -22.21
CA ARG A 123 43.59 -7.51 -20.96
C ARG A 123 44.03 -8.96 -21.15
N PHE A 124 43.53 -9.62 -22.19
CA PHE A 124 43.77 -11.04 -22.41
C PHE A 124 44.77 -11.33 -23.53
N GLY A 125 45.35 -10.31 -24.17
CA GLY A 125 46.37 -10.47 -25.21
C GLY A 125 45.82 -11.07 -26.51
N ALA A 126 44.59 -10.69 -26.90
CA ALA A 126 44.04 -11.08 -28.19
C ALA A 126 44.26 -9.95 -29.21
N THR A 127 45.15 -10.18 -30.18
CA THR A 127 45.24 -9.34 -31.38
C THR A 127 43.91 -9.40 -32.12
N SER A 128 43.33 -8.22 -32.33
CA SER A 128 42.19 -8.02 -33.20
C SER A 128 42.49 -8.58 -34.59
N THR A 129 41.65 -9.48 -35.08
CA THR A 129 41.55 -9.79 -36.51
C THR A 129 40.26 -9.16 -37.01
N THR A 130 40.35 -7.88 -37.35
CA THR A 130 39.45 -7.27 -38.33
C THR A 130 39.83 -7.78 -39.72
N GLY A 131 38.90 -8.48 -40.38
CA GLY A 131 38.98 -8.87 -41.77
C GLY A 131 37.60 -9.27 -42.29
N ALA A 132 36.91 -8.31 -42.90
CA ALA A 132 35.66 -8.52 -43.61
C ALA A 132 35.86 -9.34 -44.90
N GLY A 133 34.87 -10.18 -45.26
CA GLY A 133 34.76 -10.81 -46.58
C GLY A 133 33.64 -11.87 -46.65
N PRO A 134 32.64 -11.77 -47.56
CA PRO A 134 31.34 -12.44 -47.45
C PRO A 134 31.25 -13.76 -48.24
N VAL A 135 30.56 -14.79 -47.75
CA VAL A 135 29.78 -15.76 -48.56
C VAL A 135 28.72 -16.44 -47.68
N GLY A 136 27.48 -16.53 -48.17
CA GLY A 136 26.30 -16.93 -47.42
C GLY A 136 25.92 -18.41 -47.43
N GLY A 137 24.68 -18.67 -47.00
CA GLY A 137 23.93 -19.89 -47.32
C GLY A 137 23.23 -20.58 -46.15
N GLY A 138 21.94 -20.28 -45.96
CA GLY A 138 20.95 -21.18 -45.31
C GLY A 138 20.30 -20.60 -44.05
N ALA A 139 18.98 -20.50 -43.90
CA ALA A 139 17.82 -20.74 -44.77
C ALA A 139 16.68 -19.81 -44.28
N PRO A 140 15.73 -19.39 -45.13
CA PRO A 140 14.69 -18.45 -44.74
C PRO A 140 13.67 -19.12 -43.83
N LEU A 141 13.38 -18.52 -42.67
CA LEU A 141 12.14 -18.78 -41.95
C LEU A 141 10.98 -18.14 -42.74
N PRO A 142 9.82 -18.79 -42.86
CA PRO A 142 8.79 -18.41 -43.81
C PRO A 142 8.22 -17.03 -43.52
N GLU A 143 8.25 -16.15 -44.53
CA GLU A 143 7.59 -14.87 -44.52
C GLU A 143 6.07 -15.02 -44.25
N PRO A 144 5.45 -14.14 -43.45
CA PRO A 144 4.00 -14.01 -43.43
C PRO A 144 3.57 -13.52 -44.80
N THR A 145 2.75 -14.34 -45.48
CA THR A 145 2.14 -14.03 -46.76
C THR A 145 1.48 -12.65 -46.71
N THR A 146 2.02 -11.71 -47.48
CA THR A 146 1.42 -10.42 -47.78
C THR A 146 0.04 -10.64 -48.38
N VAL A 147 -1.00 -10.36 -47.59
CA VAL A 147 -2.36 -10.23 -48.12
C VAL A 147 -2.40 -8.88 -48.82
N ALA A 148 -2.63 -8.91 -50.13
CA ALA A 148 -2.78 -7.75 -50.97
C ALA A 148 -3.79 -6.74 -50.38
N ALA A 149 -3.39 -5.47 -50.43
CA ALA A 149 -4.19 -4.32 -50.03
C ALA A 149 -5.55 -4.31 -50.74
N PRO A 150 -6.64 -4.03 -50.01
CA PRO A 150 -7.77 -3.33 -50.57
C PRO A 150 -7.44 -1.83 -50.63
N GLU A 151 -7.73 -1.24 -51.78
CA GLU A 151 -7.60 0.17 -52.12
C GLU A 151 -8.50 1.07 -51.25
N GLY A 152 -7.99 2.24 -50.86
CA GLY A 152 -8.74 3.41 -50.39
C GLY A 152 -8.46 3.89 -48.95
N PRO A 153 -8.10 5.17 -48.70
CA PRO A 153 -7.98 5.70 -47.35
C PRO A 153 -9.36 5.82 -46.68
N GLN A 154 -9.65 4.97 -45.70
CA GLN A 154 -10.66 5.22 -44.67
C GLN A 154 -9.95 5.73 -43.41
N GLU A 155 -9.54 7.00 -43.41
CA GLU A 155 -8.48 7.49 -42.52
C GLU A 155 -8.84 7.76 -41.04
N HIS A 156 -10.06 7.49 -40.55
CA HIS A 156 -10.41 7.86 -39.16
C HIS A 156 -11.33 6.88 -38.38
N SER A 157 -11.66 5.69 -38.88
CA SER A 157 -12.74 4.89 -38.24
C SER A 157 -12.35 4.20 -36.93
N ASP A 158 -11.07 3.91 -36.69
CA ASP A 158 -10.66 2.94 -35.65
C ASP A 158 -9.95 3.59 -34.43
N HIS A 159 -9.78 4.91 -34.43
CA HIS A 159 -9.22 5.63 -33.28
C HIS A 159 -10.27 5.89 -32.19
N VAL A 160 -9.82 6.10 -30.96
CA VAL A 160 -10.69 6.31 -29.81
C VAL A 160 -10.51 7.74 -29.28
N ALA A 161 -11.59 8.49 -29.18
CA ALA A 161 -11.61 9.83 -28.61
C ALA A 161 -11.82 9.76 -27.09
N ILE A 162 -11.07 10.59 -26.36
CA ILE A 162 -11.37 10.94 -24.97
C ILE A 162 -12.33 12.13 -25.03
N VAL A 163 -13.60 11.90 -24.71
CA VAL A 163 -14.66 12.92 -24.80
C VAL A 163 -14.99 13.56 -23.46
N GLY A 164 -14.70 12.88 -22.35
CA GLY A 164 -14.85 13.41 -21.00
C GLY A 164 -13.71 12.99 -20.10
N LEU A 165 -13.42 13.79 -19.09
CA LEU A 165 -12.35 13.57 -18.13
C LEU A 165 -12.74 14.14 -16.76
N SER A 166 -12.40 13.43 -15.70
CA SER A 166 -12.43 13.98 -14.33
C SER A 166 -11.29 13.40 -13.50
N CYS A 167 -10.91 14.11 -12.45
CA CYS A 167 -10.01 13.58 -11.46
C CYS A 167 -10.20 14.21 -10.09
N ARG A 168 -9.77 13.45 -9.09
CA ARG A 168 -9.57 13.90 -7.73
C ARG A 168 -8.24 13.37 -7.24
N PHE A 169 -7.28 14.27 -7.06
CA PHE A 169 -5.89 13.95 -6.73
C PHE A 169 -5.43 14.72 -5.47
N PRO A 170 -4.27 14.39 -4.90
CA PRO A 170 -3.76 15.09 -3.73
C PRO A 170 -3.68 16.60 -3.98
N LEU A 171 -4.28 17.38 -3.09
CA LEU A 171 -4.42 18.84 -3.18
C LEU A 171 -5.14 19.38 -4.44
N ALA A 172 -5.91 18.54 -5.15
CA ALA A 172 -6.71 18.95 -6.30
C ALA A 172 -8.05 18.19 -6.34
N ASP A 173 -9.17 18.92 -6.18
CA ASP A 173 -10.51 18.33 -6.26
C ASP A 173 -11.05 18.27 -7.72
N ASP A 174 -10.36 18.86 -8.69
CA ASP A 174 -10.73 18.84 -10.12
C ASP A 174 -9.52 19.00 -11.08
N LEU A 175 -9.81 19.01 -12.40
CA LEU A 175 -8.81 19.13 -13.47
C LEU A 175 -8.06 20.47 -13.47
N ASP A 176 -8.72 21.56 -13.11
CA ASP A 176 -8.14 22.90 -13.19
C ASP A 176 -7.25 23.18 -11.98
N GLU A 177 -7.66 22.76 -10.77
CA GLU A 177 -6.79 22.72 -9.59
C GLU A 177 -5.58 21.81 -9.83
N PHE A 178 -5.78 20.65 -10.48
CA PHE A 178 -4.68 19.74 -10.78
C PHE A 178 -3.69 20.35 -11.77
N TRP A 179 -4.16 20.99 -12.85
CA TRP A 179 -3.30 21.71 -13.78
C TRP A 179 -2.54 22.84 -13.07
N ALA A 180 -3.20 23.63 -12.23
CA ALA A 180 -2.56 24.70 -11.47
C ALA A 180 -1.41 24.15 -10.59
N ASN A 181 -1.62 23.01 -9.93
CA ASN A 181 -0.58 22.34 -9.14
C ASN A 181 0.59 21.86 -10.00
N LEU A 182 0.31 21.24 -11.15
CA LEU A 182 1.34 20.78 -12.09
C LEU A 182 2.17 21.94 -12.65
N ALA A 183 1.51 22.99 -13.15
CA ALA A 183 2.17 24.17 -13.70
C ALA A 183 2.97 24.93 -12.64
N ALA A 184 2.50 24.97 -11.38
CA ALA A 184 3.26 25.54 -10.28
C ALA A 184 4.44 24.67 -9.81
N GLY A 185 4.58 23.44 -10.30
CA GLY A 185 5.57 22.48 -9.81
C GLY A 185 5.36 22.11 -8.34
N ARG A 186 4.10 22.01 -7.90
CA ARG A 186 3.76 21.74 -6.50
C ARG A 186 4.02 20.27 -6.14
N ASP A 187 4.73 20.07 -5.03
CA ASP A 187 4.84 18.80 -4.32
C ASP A 187 3.60 18.65 -3.42
N CYS A 188 2.78 17.63 -3.70
CA CYS A 188 1.51 17.36 -3.03
C CYS A 188 1.63 16.21 -2.02
N ILE A 189 2.85 15.83 -1.64
CA ILE A 189 3.11 14.85 -0.59
C ILE A 189 3.03 15.49 0.79
N THR A 190 2.38 14.78 1.72
CA THR A 190 2.25 15.19 3.13
C THR A 190 2.51 13.99 4.04
N GLU A 191 2.65 14.22 5.34
CA GLU A 191 2.57 13.13 6.31
C GLU A 191 1.14 12.58 6.37
N VAL A 192 0.96 11.31 6.75
CA VAL A 192 -0.39 10.74 6.94
C VAL A 192 -1.24 11.67 7.82
N PRO A 193 -2.40 12.14 7.35
CA PRO A 193 -3.25 13.01 8.14
C PRO A 193 -3.72 12.33 9.43
N ALA A 194 -3.75 13.07 10.54
CA ALA A 194 -4.24 12.57 11.83
C ALA A 194 -5.70 12.09 11.79
N SER A 195 -6.49 12.56 10.82
CA SER A 195 -7.85 12.08 10.57
C SER A 195 -7.91 10.63 10.03
N ARG A 196 -6.79 10.07 9.55
CA ARG A 196 -6.71 8.67 9.08
C ARG A 196 -6.34 7.73 10.22
N TRP A 197 -5.16 7.93 10.81
CA TRP A 197 -4.71 7.21 12.00
C TRP A 197 -3.54 7.95 12.67
N ASP A 198 -3.24 7.55 13.91
CA ASP A 198 -2.08 8.02 14.66
C ASP A 198 -0.79 7.37 14.15
N VAL A 199 0.02 8.14 13.42
CA VAL A 199 1.30 7.69 12.82
C VAL A 199 2.25 7.13 13.88
N ALA A 200 2.29 7.71 15.08
CA ALA A 200 3.23 7.30 16.13
C ALA A 200 3.04 5.85 16.58
N ARG A 201 1.83 5.29 16.42
CA ARG A 201 1.54 3.89 16.75
C ARG A 201 2.14 2.90 15.76
N HIS A 202 2.32 3.30 14.50
CA HIS A 202 2.73 2.41 13.42
C HIS A 202 4.13 2.69 12.90
N PHE A 203 4.64 3.91 13.07
CA PHE A 203 5.93 4.32 12.54
C PHE A 203 7.10 3.80 13.37
N ASP A 204 8.13 3.31 12.68
CA ASP A 204 9.46 3.10 13.23
C ASP A 204 10.50 3.38 12.14
N PRO A 205 11.48 4.27 12.38
CA PRO A 205 12.45 4.65 11.34
C PRO A 205 13.37 3.50 10.93
N VAL A 206 13.46 2.41 11.70
CA VAL A 206 14.25 1.22 11.37
C VAL A 206 13.42 0.29 10.47
N PRO A 207 13.81 0.10 9.19
CA PRO A 207 13.07 -0.77 8.30
C PRO A 207 13.10 -2.25 8.71
N GLY A 208 12.03 -2.99 8.41
CA GLY A 208 11.95 -4.44 8.65
C GLY A 208 11.47 -4.85 10.04
N LYS A 209 11.10 -3.89 10.91
CA LYS A 209 10.43 -4.22 12.18
C LYS A 209 9.02 -4.76 11.92
N PRO A 210 8.66 -5.96 12.43
CA PRO A 210 7.34 -6.53 12.23
C PRO A 210 6.21 -5.61 12.70
N GLY A 211 5.17 -5.47 11.90
CA GLY A 211 3.99 -4.65 12.21
C GLY A 211 4.23 -3.13 12.23
N LYS A 212 5.44 -2.66 11.88
CA LYS A 212 5.78 -1.24 11.78
C LYS A 212 6.00 -0.82 10.33
N THR A 213 5.83 0.47 10.07
CA THR A 213 6.15 1.13 8.80
C THR A 213 7.31 2.09 9.01
N TYR A 214 8.27 2.13 8.10
CA TYR A 214 9.33 3.16 8.12
C TYR A 214 8.94 4.40 7.32
N SER A 215 7.80 4.38 6.62
CA SER A 215 7.30 5.51 5.86
C SER A 215 6.01 6.06 6.45
N ARG A 216 5.99 7.38 6.61
CA ARG A 216 4.87 8.19 7.10
C ARG A 216 4.32 9.15 6.04
N TRP A 217 4.84 9.07 4.83
CA TRP A 217 4.55 10.02 3.75
C TRP A 217 3.52 9.46 2.77
N GLY A 218 2.66 10.32 2.24
CA GLY A 218 1.70 9.96 1.21
C GLY A 218 1.11 11.17 0.49
N GLY A 219 0.60 10.95 -0.71
CA GLY A 219 -0.31 11.91 -1.37
C GLY A 219 -1.73 11.58 -0.95
N PHE A 220 -2.45 12.49 -0.30
CA PHE A 220 -3.79 12.22 0.23
C PHE A 220 -4.84 13.12 -0.39
N ILE A 221 -5.99 12.55 -0.76
CA ILE A 221 -7.15 13.35 -1.17
C ILE A 221 -7.87 13.91 0.07
N ARG A 222 -8.59 15.01 -0.15
CA ARG A 222 -9.47 15.60 0.87
C ARG A 222 -10.75 14.76 0.99
N ASP A 223 -11.31 14.73 2.20
CA ASP A 223 -12.64 14.19 2.50
C ASP A 223 -12.93 12.82 1.87
N VAL A 224 -12.02 11.86 2.10
CA VAL A 224 -12.15 10.47 1.61
C VAL A 224 -13.43 9.78 2.11
N ASP A 225 -13.96 10.24 3.24
CA ASP A 225 -15.14 9.72 3.90
C ASP A 225 -16.42 10.46 3.48
N ALA A 226 -16.32 11.49 2.64
CA ALA A 226 -17.46 12.28 2.18
C ALA A 226 -18.10 11.70 0.91
N PHE A 227 -19.43 11.62 0.89
CA PHE A 227 -20.21 11.13 -0.26
C PHE A 227 -21.64 11.66 -0.23
N ASP A 228 -22.22 11.97 -1.39
CA ASP A 228 -23.60 12.44 -1.52
C ASP A 228 -24.55 11.25 -1.76
N ASN A 229 -24.88 10.52 -0.70
CA ASN A 229 -25.63 9.27 -0.81
C ASN A 229 -27.05 9.48 -1.34
N ALA A 230 -27.72 10.56 -0.93
CA ALA A 230 -29.07 10.90 -1.38
C ALA A 230 -29.08 11.11 -2.90
N PHE A 231 -28.02 11.72 -3.43
CA PHE A 231 -27.90 11.92 -4.87
C PHE A 231 -27.98 10.64 -5.67
N PHE A 232 -27.27 9.61 -5.22
CA PHE A 232 -27.22 8.32 -5.88
C PHE A 232 -28.34 7.36 -5.46
N SER A 233 -29.34 7.85 -4.72
CA SER A 233 -30.44 7.03 -4.18
C SER A 233 -29.94 5.87 -3.29
N ILE A 234 -28.88 6.12 -2.51
CA ILE A 234 -28.25 5.16 -1.60
C ILE A 234 -28.61 5.55 -0.17
N SER A 235 -29.02 4.58 0.66
CA SER A 235 -29.34 4.87 2.06
C SER A 235 -28.08 5.23 2.86
N PRO A 236 -28.14 6.09 3.90
CA PRO A 236 -26.95 6.44 4.69
C PRO A 236 -26.23 5.22 5.29
N ARG A 237 -27.00 4.21 5.73
CA ARG A 237 -26.47 2.96 6.30
C ARG A 237 -25.76 2.10 5.26
N GLU A 238 -26.19 2.14 4.00
CA GLU A 238 -25.51 1.47 2.90
C GLU A 238 -24.22 2.23 2.54
N ALA A 239 -24.28 3.56 2.44
CA ALA A 239 -23.12 4.40 2.16
C ALA A 239 -22.00 4.25 3.21
N GLU A 240 -22.33 4.11 4.50
CA GLU A 240 -21.35 3.81 5.57
C GLU A 240 -20.64 2.46 5.35
N ARG A 241 -21.32 1.47 4.77
CA ARG A 241 -20.77 0.13 4.52
C ARG A 241 -20.02 0.04 3.20
N MET A 242 -20.30 0.91 2.24
CA MET A 242 -19.62 0.95 0.96
C MET A 242 -18.15 1.37 1.10
N ASP A 243 -17.28 0.66 0.40
CA ASP A 243 -15.90 1.06 0.22
C ASP A 243 -15.84 2.51 -0.31
N PRO A 244 -15.05 3.42 0.29
CA PRO A 244 -14.83 4.77 -0.23
C PRO A 244 -14.41 4.81 -1.70
N GLN A 245 -13.69 3.79 -2.17
CA GLN A 245 -13.29 3.70 -3.58
C GLN A 245 -14.49 3.61 -4.51
N GLU A 246 -15.54 2.88 -4.13
CA GLU A 246 -16.78 2.77 -4.89
C GLU A 246 -17.56 4.09 -4.89
N ARG A 247 -17.68 4.72 -3.71
CA ARG A 247 -18.39 5.99 -3.52
C ARG A 247 -17.80 7.12 -4.36
N LEU A 248 -16.50 7.33 -4.22
CA LEU A 248 -15.80 8.43 -4.89
C LEU A 248 -15.69 8.17 -6.39
N PHE A 249 -15.47 6.92 -6.82
CA PHE A 249 -15.48 6.59 -8.25
C PHE A 249 -16.83 6.88 -8.89
N LEU A 250 -17.95 6.62 -8.20
CA LEU A 250 -19.29 6.92 -8.72
C LEU A 250 -19.52 8.44 -8.93
N GLN A 251 -19.00 9.28 -8.04
CA GLN A 251 -19.03 10.74 -8.19
C GLN A 251 -18.16 11.20 -9.37
N GLU A 252 -16.95 10.67 -9.49
CA GLU A 252 -16.06 11.02 -10.60
C GLU A 252 -16.60 10.57 -11.96
N VAL A 253 -17.29 9.43 -12.04
CA VAL A 253 -17.97 9.04 -13.28
C VAL A 253 -19.07 10.03 -13.66
N TRP A 254 -19.83 10.54 -12.68
CA TRP A 254 -20.80 11.59 -12.95
C TRP A 254 -20.12 12.84 -13.53
N HIS A 255 -19.04 13.32 -12.90
CA HIS A 255 -18.30 14.49 -13.37
C HIS A 255 -17.68 14.29 -14.75
N ALA A 256 -17.13 13.10 -15.05
CA ALA A 256 -16.56 12.81 -16.36
C ALA A 256 -17.63 12.75 -17.47
N LEU A 257 -18.84 12.26 -17.17
CA LEU A 257 -19.98 12.29 -18.09
C LEU A 257 -20.47 13.73 -18.31
N GLU A 258 -20.52 14.54 -17.26
CA GLU A 258 -20.81 15.97 -17.36
C GLU A 258 -19.76 16.70 -18.20
N ASP A 259 -18.47 16.44 -18.00
CA ASP A 259 -17.42 17.02 -18.84
C ASP A 259 -17.57 16.60 -20.33
N ALA A 260 -18.00 15.36 -20.60
CA ALA A 260 -18.36 14.91 -21.95
C ALA A 260 -19.65 15.55 -22.52
N GLY A 261 -20.44 16.23 -21.69
CA GLY A 261 -21.78 16.68 -22.05
C GLY A 261 -22.68 15.50 -22.42
N LEU A 262 -22.64 14.44 -21.61
CA LEU A 262 -23.50 13.26 -21.70
C LEU A 262 -24.29 13.13 -20.39
N SER A 263 -25.61 13.01 -20.49
CA SER A 263 -26.47 12.77 -19.32
C SER A 263 -26.70 11.28 -19.10
N ARG A 264 -27.13 10.92 -17.89
CA ARG A 264 -27.58 9.55 -17.60
C ARG A 264 -28.75 9.18 -18.50
N SER A 265 -29.74 10.06 -18.65
CA SER A 265 -30.91 9.84 -19.49
C SER A 265 -30.57 9.51 -20.95
N HIS A 266 -29.52 10.09 -21.51
CA HIS A 266 -29.07 9.82 -22.87
C HIS A 266 -28.34 8.48 -23.04
N LEU A 267 -27.70 7.98 -21.98
CA LEU A 267 -26.91 6.74 -22.03
C LEU A 267 -27.62 5.53 -21.39
N SER A 268 -28.74 5.75 -20.69
CA SER A 268 -29.52 4.69 -20.05
C SER A 268 -29.90 3.60 -21.05
N GLY A 269 -29.62 2.35 -20.70
CA GLY A 269 -29.88 1.18 -21.55
C GLY A 269 -28.88 0.98 -22.69
N ALA A 270 -27.94 1.91 -22.92
CA ALA A 270 -26.94 1.78 -23.97
C ALA A 270 -25.82 0.79 -23.59
N ALA A 271 -25.13 0.26 -24.61
CA ALA A 271 -23.98 -0.62 -24.46
C ALA A 271 -22.72 0.19 -24.08
N VAL A 272 -22.74 0.80 -22.88
CA VAL A 272 -21.60 1.50 -22.29
C VAL A 272 -20.81 0.52 -21.42
N GLY A 273 -19.52 0.33 -21.71
CA GLY A 273 -18.64 -0.48 -20.86
C GLY A 273 -18.07 0.33 -19.69
N VAL A 274 -17.82 -0.30 -18.55
CA VAL A 274 -17.16 0.28 -17.37
C VAL A 274 -15.94 -0.56 -17.04
N TYR A 275 -14.76 0.07 -17.06
CA TYR A 275 -13.48 -0.60 -16.83
C TYR A 275 -12.67 0.19 -15.79
N VAL A 276 -12.47 -0.38 -14.61
CA VAL A 276 -11.77 0.29 -13.52
C VAL A 276 -10.54 -0.49 -13.05
N GLY A 277 -9.41 0.20 -12.91
CA GLY A 277 -8.23 -0.33 -12.24
C GLY A 277 -8.33 -0.14 -10.72
N VAL A 278 -8.12 -1.20 -9.96
CA VAL A 278 -8.09 -1.19 -8.48
C VAL A 278 -7.17 -2.30 -7.97
N MET A 279 -6.44 -2.05 -6.87
CA MET A 279 -5.43 -3.00 -6.36
C MET A 279 -5.58 -3.32 -4.87
N TYR A 280 -5.95 -2.37 -4.02
CA TYR A 280 -6.05 -2.58 -2.57
C TYR A 280 -7.48 -2.52 -2.05
N SER A 281 -7.93 -3.58 -1.37
CA SER A 281 -9.19 -3.66 -0.63
C SER A 281 -8.87 -3.58 0.87
N GLN A 282 -8.93 -2.37 1.41
CA GLN A 282 -8.53 -2.11 2.79
C GLN A 282 -9.72 -1.92 3.74
N TYR A 283 -10.88 -1.52 3.22
CA TYR A 283 -12.01 -1.14 4.06
C TYR A 283 -12.53 -2.33 4.88
N GLN A 284 -12.49 -3.54 4.32
CA GLN A 284 -12.81 -4.79 5.03
C GLN A 284 -11.84 -5.13 6.17
N LEU A 285 -10.65 -4.54 6.22
CA LEU A 285 -9.71 -4.77 7.33
C LEU A 285 -10.26 -4.21 8.64
N TYR A 286 -11.01 -3.10 8.59
CA TYR A 286 -11.73 -2.61 9.76
C TYR A 286 -12.80 -3.60 10.23
N GLN A 287 -13.44 -4.36 9.35
CA GLN A 287 -14.39 -5.37 9.79
C GLN A 287 -13.68 -6.47 10.60
N ALA A 288 -12.54 -6.97 10.12
CA ALA A 288 -11.76 -7.97 10.84
C ALA A 288 -11.23 -7.42 12.18
N GLU A 289 -10.66 -6.22 12.16
CA GLU A 289 -10.13 -5.54 13.34
C GLU A 289 -11.23 -5.31 14.39
N GLN A 290 -12.35 -4.74 13.99
CA GLN A 290 -13.43 -4.36 14.90
C GLN A 290 -14.15 -5.59 15.48
N ALA A 291 -14.20 -6.70 14.73
CA ALA A 291 -14.66 -7.98 15.27
C ALA A 291 -13.78 -8.47 16.43
N LEU A 292 -12.45 -8.30 16.35
CA LEU A 292 -11.54 -8.59 17.46
C LEU A 292 -11.75 -7.65 18.65
N TYR A 293 -12.25 -6.44 18.39
CA TYR A 293 -12.53 -5.43 19.42
C TYR A 293 -13.93 -5.58 20.03
N GLY A 294 -14.68 -6.62 19.67
CA GLY A 294 -16.06 -6.84 20.15
C GLY A 294 -17.10 -5.91 19.51
N ASN A 295 -16.74 -5.22 18.42
CA ASN A 295 -17.59 -4.33 17.63
C ASN A 295 -17.79 -4.91 16.22
N PRO A 296 -18.59 -5.97 16.04
CA PRO A 296 -18.75 -6.60 14.73
C PRO A 296 -19.35 -5.62 13.71
N LEU A 297 -18.59 -5.30 12.68
CA LEU A 297 -19.03 -4.50 11.53
C LEU A 297 -19.29 -5.39 10.32
N TYR A 298 -20.07 -4.86 9.37
CA TYR A 298 -20.34 -5.51 8.08
C TYR A 298 -20.04 -4.50 6.98
N LEU A 299 -18.80 -4.52 6.48
CA LEU A 299 -18.30 -3.59 5.49
C LEU A 299 -18.19 -4.30 4.14
N GLY A 300 -18.70 -3.67 3.09
CA GLY A 300 -18.61 -4.17 1.72
C GLY A 300 -17.33 -3.65 1.08
N SER A 301 -16.41 -4.53 0.73
CA SER A 301 -15.27 -4.19 -0.12
C SER A 301 -15.09 -5.29 -1.16
N SER A 302 -15.60 -5.02 -2.37
CA SER A 302 -15.47 -5.90 -3.52
C SER A 302 -15.07 -5.04 -4.71
N TYR A 303 -13.96 -5.39 -5.37
CA TYR A 303 -13.50 -4.67 -6.55
C TYR A 303 -14.57 -4.58 -7.64
N ALA A 304 -15.27 -5.69 -7.89
CA ALA A 304 -16.35 -5.74 -8.88
C ALA A 304 -17.48 -4.72 -8.57
N SER A 305 -17.72 -4.41 -7.30
CA SER A 305 -18.74 -3.45 -6.89
C SER A 305 -18.45 -2.05 -7.45
N ILE A 306 -17.19 -1.64 -7.56
CA ILE A 306 -16.80 -0.32 -8.08
C ILE A 306 -17.32 -0.12 -9.50
N ALA A 307 -17.10 -1.08 -10.41
CA ALA A 307 -17.61 -1.02 -11.77
C ALA A 307 -19.13 -1.25 -11.83
N ASN A 308 -19.62 -2.27 -11.11
CA ASN A 308 -21.01 -2.69 -11.18
C ASN A 308 -21.96 -1.64 -10.61
N ARG A 309 -21.55 -0.86 -9.59
CA ARG A 309 -22.35 0.22 -9.00
C ARG A 309 -22.61 1.33 -10.03
N VAL A 310 -21.59 1.69 -10.79
CA VAL A 310 -21.69 2.63 -11.91
C VAL A 310 -22.67 2.08 -12.95
N SER A 311 -22.45 0.86 -13.45
CA SER A 311 -23.35 0.27 -14.45
C SER A 311 -24.79 0.18 -13.96
N HIS A 312 -25.00 -0.17 -12.68
CA HIS A 312 -26.32 -0.23 -12.08
C HIS A 312 -26.99 1.15 -11.99
N TYR A 313 -26.28 2.17 -11.48
CA TYR A 313 -26.86 3.49 -11.27
C TYR A 313 -27.21 4.20 -12.59
N PHE A 314 -26.35 4.06 -13.60
CA PHE A 314 -26.53 4.69 -14.91
C PHE A 314 -27.28 3.79 -15.93
N ASP A 315 -27.67 2.58 -15.54
CA ASP A 315 -28.31 1.57 -16.41
C ASP A 315 -27.49 1.23 -17.67
N PHE A 316 -26.17 1.10 -17.51
CA PHE A 316 -25.28 0.71 -18.60
C PHE A 316 -25.31 -0.80 -18.85
N ARG A 317 -25.33 -1.20 -20.13
CA ARG A 317 -25.48 -2.60 -20.57
C ARG A 317 -24.24 -3.22 -21.19
N GLY A 318 -23.10 -2.52 -21.19
CA GLY A 318 -21.82 -3.06 -21.64
C GLY A 318 -21.08 -3.86 -20.56
N PRO A 319 -19.86 -4.36 -20.84
CA PRO A 319 -19.03 -5.05 -19.84
C PRO A 319 -18.75 -4.15 -18.64
N SER A 320 -18.83 -4.70 -17.43
CA SER A 320 -18.55 -3.98 -16.18
C SER A 320 -17.48 -4.73 -15.39
N LEU A 321 -16.25 -4.22 -15.41
CA LEU A 321 -15.06 -4.95 -14.99
C LEU A 321 -14.19 -4.10 -14.07
N ALA A 322 -13.81 -4.70 -12.94
CA ALA A 322 -12.72 -4.23 -12.10
C ALA A 322 -11.52 -5.14 -12.29
N LEU A 323 -10.33 -4.54 -12.47
CA LEU A 323 -9.12 -5.24 -12.87
C LEU A 323 -7.95 -4.87 -11.96
N ASP A 324 -7.12 -5.87 -11.68
CA ASP A 324 -5.88 -5.72 -10.93
C ASP A 324 -4.72 -6.31 -11.75
N SER A 325 -3.96 -5.43 -12.40
CA SER A 325 -2.63 -5.73 -12.94
C SER A 325 -1.57 -4.90 -12.21
N MET A 326 -1.77 -4.68 -10.91
CA MET A 326 -0.99 -3.81 -10.05
C MET A 326 -0.95 -2.36 -10.57
N CYS A 327 0.23 -1.73 -10.64
CA CYS A 327 0.39 -0.33 -11.06
C CYS A 327 -0.07 -0.04 -12.50
N SER A 328 -0.19 -1.05 -13.37
CA SER A 328 -0.65 -0.88 -14.75
C SER A 328 -2.17 -0.98 -14.92
N SER A 329 -2.92 -1.23 -13.83
CA SER A 329 -4.35 -1.58 -13.87
C SER A 329 -5.21 -0.61 -14.70
N SER A 330 -5.11 0.70 -14.48
CA SER A 330 -5.94 1.66 -15.21
C SER A 330 -5.61 1.77 -16.71
N LEU A 331 -4.35 1.54 -17.13
CA LEU A 331 -4.01 1.50 -18.56
C LEU A 331 -4.40 0.16 -19.19
N THR A 332 -4.36 -0.94 -18.43
CA THR A 332 -4.94 -2.22 -18.88
C THR A 332 -6.44 -2.09 -19.07
N ALA A 333 -7.15 -1.43 -18.14
CA ALA A 333 -8.56 -1.10 -18.26
C ALA A 333 -8.84 -0.27 -19.53
N LEU A 334 -8.03 0.77 -19.77
CA LEU A 334 -8.11 1.59 -20.99
C LEU A 334 -7.90 0.77 -22.26
N HIS A 335 -6.92 -0.12 -22.28
CA HIS A 335 -6.66 -0.98 -23.43
C HIS A 335 -7.87 -1.87 -23.76
N LEU A 336 -8.46 -2.53 -22.76
CA LEU A 336 -9.62 -3.40 -22.97
C LEU A 336 -10.85 -2.62 -23.44
N ALA A 337 -11.07 -1.42 -22.91
CA ALA A 337 -12.14 -0.53 -23.34
C ALA A 337 -11.95 -0.06 -24.79
N ALA A 338 -10.74 0.37 -25.14
CA ALA A 338 -10.41 0.82 -26.50
C ALA A 338 -10.57 -0.33 -27.52
N ASP A 339 -10.14 -1.54 -27.16
CA ASP A 339 -10.29 -2.74 -27.99
C ASP A 339 -11.78 -3.14 -28.17
N ALA A 340 -12.59 -3.00 -27.11
CA ALA A 340 -14.04 -3.22 -27.20
C ALA A 340 -14.76 -2.18 -28.08
N LEU A 341 -14.37 -0.90 -28.00
CA LEU A 341 -14.88 0.16 -28.87
C LEU A 341 -14.51 -0.06 -30.33
N ARG A 342 -13.24 -0.40 -30.62
CA ARG A 342 -12.76 -0.68 -31.99
C ARG A 342 -13.48 -1.84 -32.64
N ARG A 343 -13.83 -2.87 -31.87
CA ARG A 343 -14.62 -4.02 -32.36
C ARG A 343 -16.12 -3.74 -32.45
N GLY A 344 -16.58 -2.55 -32.04
CA GLY A 344 -17.99 -2.18 -32.02
C GLY A 344 -18.83 -2.98 -31.01
N ALA A 345 -18.20 -3.57 -29.99
CA ALA A 345 -18.91 -4.33 -28.95
C ALA A 345 -19.65 -3.41 -27.95
N ILE A 346 -19.20 -2.15 -27.86
CA ILE A 346 -19.75 -1.08 -27.02
C ILE A 346 -19.74 0.23 -27.81
N THR A 347 -20.61 1.17 -27.43
CA THR A 347 -20.76 2.48 -28.10
C THR A 347 -20.02 3.60 -27.37
N ALA A 348 -19.81 3.44 -26.08
CA ALA A 348 -18.98 4.30 -25.24
C ALA A 348 -18.35 3.47 -24.12
N ALA A 349 -17.32 4.00 -23.48
CA ALA A 349 -16.71 3.38 -22.31
C ALA A 349 -16.39 4.41 -21.23
N VAL A 350 -16.65 4.05 -19.98
CA VAL A 350 -16.09 4.70 -18.80
C VAL A 350 -14.85 3.91 -18.40
N VAL A 351 -13.71 4.59 -18.37
CA VAL A 351 -12.42 4.00 -17.99
C VAL A 351 -11.83 4.79 -16.86
N GLY A 352 -11.33 4.13 -15.83
CA GLY A 352 -10.65 4.85 -14.77
C GLY A 352 -9.77 3.99 -13.89
N GLY A 353 -9.27 4.61 -12.84
CA GLY A 353 -8.55 3.94 -11.78
C GLY A 353 -8.83 4.64 -10.45
N VAL A 354 -8.86 3.85 -9.39
CA VAL A 354 -9.01 4.34 -8.02
C VAL A 354 -7.95 3.69 -7.14
N ASN A 355 -7.31 4.51 -6.32
CA ASN A 355 -6.43 4.05 -5.26
C ASN A 355 -6.63 4.94 -4.04
N LEU A 356 -6.92 4.34 -2.89
CA LEU A 356 -7.01 5.06 -1.62
C LEU A 356 -6.11 4.39 -0.58
N THR A 357 -5.78 5.12 0.48
CA THR A 357 -4.97 4.63 1.59
C THR A 357 -5.81 4.75 2.86
N ILE A 358 -6.58 3.70 3.10
CA ILE A 358 -7.66 3.72 4.10
C ILE A 358 -7.23 3.15 5.45
N HIS A 359 -6.32 2.17 5.47
CA HIS A 359 -5.90 1.47 6.68
C HIS A 359 -4.35 1.46 6.82
N PRO A 360 -3.78 1.59 8.04
CA PRO A 360 -2.33 1.63 8.26
C PRO A 360 -1.57 0.39 7.78
N ALA A 361 -2.25 -0.77 7.69
CA ALA A 361 -1.66 -2.01 7.18
C ALA A 361 -1.01 -1.85 5.80
N LYS A 362 -1.55 -1.01 4.90
CA LYS A 362 -0.93 -0.78 3.58
C LYS A 362 0.46 -0.16 3.70
N HIS A 363 0.65 0.81 4.58
CA HIS A 363 1.99 1.39 4.81
C HIS A 363 2.95 0.35 5.41
N ALA A 364 2.45 -0.51 6.30
CA ALA A 364 3.24 -1.61 6.83
C ALA A 364 3.65 -2.58 5.71
N ASP A 365 2.72 -3.03 4.88
CA ASP A 365 2.98 -3.96 3.76
C ASP A 365 3.99 -3.38 2.76
N LEU A 366 3.81 -2.12 2.35
CA LEU A 366 4.74 -1.43 1.46
C LEU A 366 6.13 -1.28 2.06
N SER A 367 6.22 -1.03 3.37
CA SER A 367 7.50 -0.97 4.09
C SER A 367 8.17 -2.34 4.20
N GLN A 368 7.42 -3.40 4.51
CA GLN A 368 7.99 -4.75 4.56
C GLN A 368 8.50 -5.18 3.19
N GLY A 369 7.79 -4.81 2.12
CA GLY A 369 8.19 -5.04 0.73
C GLY A 369 9.31 -4.13 0.21
N ARG A 370 9.82 -3.18 1.01
CA ARG A 370 10.82 -2.18 0.60
C ARG A 370 10.42 -1.34 -0.62
N PHE A 371 9.12 -1.12 -0.81
CA PHE A 371 8.59 -0.30 -1.90
C PHE A 371 8.52 1.18 -1.53
N ALA A 372 8.32 1.48 -0.25
CA ALA A 372 8.13 2.85 0.21
C ALA A 372 9.46 3.64 0.20
N SER A 373 9.43 4.89 -0.27
CA SER A 373 10.54 5.84 -0.12
C SER A 373 10.75 6.20 1.35
N THR A 374 12.02 6.34 1.76
CA THR A 374 12.39 6.72 3.13
C THR A 374 12.27 8.23 3.39
N ASP A 375 12.48 9.05 2.38
CA ASP A 375 12.51 10.52 2.48
C ASP A 375 11.21 11.20 2.03
N GLY A 376 10.22 10.40 1.61
CA GLY A 376 8.92 10.88 1.21
C GLY A 376 8.88 11.52 -0.18
N ARG A 377 9.77 11.10 -1.10
CA ARG A 377 9.80 11.62 -2.47
C ARG A 377 9.84 10.52 -3.51
N CYS A 378 9.02 10.64 -4.54
CA CYS A 378 9.20 9.92 -5.81
C CYS A 378 10.27 10.66 -6.62
N ARG A 379 11.51 10.20 -6.54
CA ARG A 379 12.66 10.82 -7.22
C ARG A 379 12.76 10.40 -8.68
N SER A 380 11.68 10.57 -9.45
CA SER A 380 11.60 10.19 -10.86
C SER A 380 12.75 10.81 -11.65
N PHE A 381 13.67 9.97 -12.12
CA PHE A 381 14.91 10.32 -12.82
C PHE A 381 15.96 11.10 -12.00
N GLY A 382 15.71 11.31 -10.70
CA GLY A 382 16.59 12.00 -9.77
C GLY A 382 17.53 11.06 -9.00
N ALA A 383 18.61 11.62 -8.48
CA ALA A 383 19.55 10.88 -7.64
C ALA A 383 18.94 10.51 -6.27
N GLY A 384 19.37 9.36 -5.73
CA GLY A 384 19.05 8.93 -4.37
C GLY A 384 17.66 8.28 -4.20
N GLY A 385 17.01 7.92 -5.28
CA GLY A 385 15.70 7.25 -5.27
C GLY A 385 15.75 5.80 -4.75
N ASP A 386 15.09 5.53 -3.63
CA ASP A 386 15.10 4.24 -2.92
C ASP A 386 13.73 3.53 -2.87
N GLY A 387 12.70 4.14 -3.44
CA GLY A 387 11.33 3.67 -3.44
C GLY A 387 10.37 4.74 -3.94
N TYR A 388 9.07 4.50 -3.82
CA TYR A 388 8.04 5.49 -4.15
C TYR A 388 7.21 5.89 -2.93
N VAL A 389 6.51 7.01 -3.02
CA VAL A 389 5.54 7.45 -2.01
C VAL A 389 4.15 6.98 -2.42
N PRO A 390 3.39 6.24 -1.61
CA PRO A 390 2.03 5.86 -1.98
C PRO A 390 1.12 7.10 -2.10
N GLY A 391 0.34 7.16 -3.17
CA GLY A 391 -0.60 8.25 -3.41
C GLY A 391 -2.04 7.77 -3.53
N GLU A 392 -2.97 8.58 -3.05
CA GLU A 392 -4.40 8.44 -3.27
C GLU A 392 -4.82 9.18 -4.54
N GLY A 393 -5.85 8.69 -5.21
CA GLY A 393 -6.44 9.40 -6.33
C GLY A 393 -7.48 8.61 -7.09
N ILE A 394 -8.35 9.36 -7.76
CA ILE A 394 -9.35 8.85 -8.69
C ILE A 394 -9.19 9.60 -10.00
N GLY A 395 -9.14 8.88 -11.11
CA GLY A 395 -9.20 9.46 -12.45
C GLY A 395 -10.16 8.69 -13.32
N VAL A 396 -10.95 9.40 -14.13
CA VAL A 396 -11.94 8.83 -15.04
C VAL A 396 -11.84 9.50 -16.41
N ALA A 397 -11.94 8.70 -17.46
CA ALA A 397 -12.05 9.13 -18.84
C ALA A 397 -13.28 8.47 -19.50
N VAL A 398 -14.04 9.25 -20.26
CA VAL A 398 -15.14 8.77 -21.11
C VAL A 398 -14.64 8.66 -22.54
N LEU A 399 -14.78 7.48 -23.12
CA LEU A 399 -14.25 7.12 -24.43
C LEU A 399 -15.36 6.83 -25.43
N LYS A 400 -15.16 7.25 -26.68
CA LYS A 400 -16.02 6.91 -27.82
C LYS A 400 -15.16 6.61 -29.06
N PRO A 401 -15.66 5.89 -30.08
CA PRO A 401 -15.01 5.88 -31.38
C PRO A 401 -14.89 7.32 -31.89
N LEU A 402 -13.72 7.70 -32.42
CA LEU A 402 -13.44 9.07 -32.84
C LEU A 402 -14.47 9.58 -33.86
N SER A 403 -14.83 8.73 -34.82
CA SER A 403 -15.85 9.01 -35.83
C SER A 403 -17.22 9.34 -35.21
N ALA A 404 -17.63 8.60 -34.18
CA ALA A 404 -18.88 8.84 -33.46
C ALA A 404 -18.80 10.13 -32.62
N ALA A 405 -17.67 10.39 -31.95
CA ALA A 405 -17.47 11.62 -31.19
C ALA A 405 -17.58 12.87 -32.08
N ILE A 406 -16.97 12.83 -33.28
CA ILE A 406 -17.07 13.91 -34.26
C ILE A 406 -18.52 14.06 -34.76
N ALA A 407 -19.19 12.95 -35.09
CA ALA A 407 -20.57 12.97 -35.59
C ALA A 407 -21.56 13.54 -34.55
N ASP A 408 -21.33 13.24 -33.27
CA ASP A 408 -22.18 13.69 -32.17
C ASP A 408 -21.85 15.11 -31.69
N GLY A 409 -20.81 15.74 -32.25
CA GLY A 409 -20.35 17.08 -31.88
C GLY A 409 -19.76 17.13 -30.47
N ASP A 410 -19.20 16.02 -30.00
CA ASP A 410 -18.55 15.94 -28.70
C ASP A 410 -17.26 16.77 -28.69
N ARG A 411 -16.92 17.31 -27.51
CA ARG A 411 -15.59 17.83 -27.28
C ARG A 411 -14.62 16.65 -27.23
N VAL A 412 -13.54 16.69 -28.00
CA VAL A 412 -12.48 15.69 -27.95
C VAL A 412 -11.27 16.31 -27.26
N HIS A 413 -10.92 15.82 -26.08
CA HIS A 413 -9.75 16.29 -25.33
C HIS A 413 -8.44 15.79 -25.92
N ALA A 414 -8.40 14.52 -26.32
CA ALA A 414 -7.29 13.90 -27.04
C ALA A 414 -7.74 12.61 -27.73
N VAL A 415 -6.89 12.06 -28.60
CA VAL A 415 -7.13 10.82 -29.34
C VAL A 415 -6.16 9.73 -28.92
N ILE A 416 -6.68 8.57 -28.53
CA ILE A 416 -5.91 7.35 -28.31
C ILE A 416 -5.74 6.66 -29.68
N LEU A 417 -4.51 6.65 -30.18
CA LEU A 417 -4.19 6.05 -31.47
C LEU A 417 -4.07 4.53 -31.35
N ALA A 418 -3.24 4.07 -30.41
CA ALA A 418 -3.06 2.66 -30.09
C ALA A 418 -2.70 2.45 -28.63
N SER A 419 -2.82 1.21 -28.18
CA SER A 419 -2.37 0.75 -26.87
C SER A 419 -1.93 -0.70 -26.96
N ALA A 420 -0.96 -1.07 -26.15
CA ALA A 420 -0.47 -2.44 -26.04
C ALA A 420 -0.35 -2.83 -24.56
N ILE A 421 -0.62 -4.09 -24.25
CA ILE A 421 -0.35 -4.71 -22.96
C ILE A 421 0.53 -5.94 -23.13
N GLY A 422 1.31 -6.29 -22.11
CA GLY A 422 2.22 -7.45 -22.13
C GLY A 422 2.71 -7.84 -20.74
N HIS A 423 3.55 -8.87 -20.66
CA HIS A 423 4.18 -9.30 -19.41
C HIS A 423 5.70 -9.37 -19.58
N GLY A 424 6.45 -8.97 -18.56
CA GLY A 424 7.93 -9.00 -18.54
C GLY A 424 8.58 -10.39 -18.59
N GLY A 425 7.81 -11.46 -18.76
CA GLY A 425 8.31 -12.84 -18.69
C GLY A 425 8.97 -13.18 -17.34
N ARG A 426 10.00 -14.03 -17.39
CA ARG A 426 10.79 -14.44 -16.21
C ARG A 426 12.03 -13.57 -16.06
N THR A 427 12.19 -12.93 -14.91
CA THR A 427 13.36 -12.10 -14.53
C THR A 427 14.04 -12.68 -13.28
N SER A 428 15.11 -12.05 -12.79
CA SER A 428 15.86 -12.51 -11.61
C SER A 428 15.11 -12.38 -10.28
N GLY A 429 14.01 -11.62 -10.26
CA GLY A 429 13.14 -11.49 -9.10
C GLY A 429 11.73 -11.08 -9.53
N TYR A 430 10.72 -11.44 -8.74
CA TYR A 430 9.32 -11.24 -9.11
C TYR A 430 8.96 -9.78 -9.45
N SER A 431 9.60 -8.82 -8.78
CA SER A 431 9.41 -7.38 -8.99
C SER A 431 10.39 -6.73 -9.97
N VAL A 432 11.34 -7.50 -10.52
CA VAL A 432 12.40 -6.97 -11.37
C VAL A 432 11.87 -6.75 -12.79
N PRO A 433 11.95 -5.52 -13.35
CA PRO A 433 11.46 -5.22 -14.68
C PRO A 433 12.32 -5.85 -15.79
N ASN A 434 11.75 -5.98 -16.98
CA ASN A 434 12.42 -6.52 -18.17
C ASN A 434 12.51 -5.45 -19.28
N PRO A 435 13.70 -4.87 -19.53
CA PRO A 435 13.85 -3.82 -20.54
C PRO A 435 13.48 -4.28 -21.95
N ALA A 436 13.82 -5.52 -22.33
CA ALA A 436 13.54 -6.03 -23.67
C ALA A 436 12.03 -6.13 -23.95
N GLU A 437 11.25 -6.60 -22.97
CA GLU A 437 9.80 -6.67 -23.10
C GLU A 437 9.14 -5.29 -23.03
N GLN A 438 9.69 -4.34 -22.26
CA GLN A 438 9.25 -2.94 -22.30
C GLN A 438 9.51 -2.32 -23.68
N THR A 439 10.71 -2.47 -24.25
CA THR A 439 11.06 -2.01 -25.60
C THR A 439 10.11 -2.60 -26.65
N ARG A 440 9.89 -3.92 -26.59
CA ARG A 440 8.98 -4.62 -27.51
C ARG A 440 7.56 -4.07 -27.41
N LEU A 441 7.05 -3.87 -26.20
CA LEU A 441 5.72 -3.33 -25.94
C LEU A 441 5.54 -1.93 -26.52
N ILE A 442 6.50 -1.03 -26.26
CA ILE A 442 6.47 0.35 -26.74
C ILE A 442 6.51 0.38 -28.27
N ARG A 443 7.40 -0.40 -28.89
CA ARG A 443 7.47 -0.52 -30.37
C ARG A 443 6.18 -1.07 -30.97
N ALA A 444 5.54 -2.05 -30.32
CA ALA A 444 4.27 -2.60 -30.78
C ALA A 444 3.17 -1.53 -30.77
N ALA A 445 3.08 -0.73 -29.71
CA ALA A 445 2.10 0.36 -29.61
C ALA A 445 2.36 1.47 -30.65
N LEU A 446 3.61 1.88 -30.86
CA LEU A 446 3.96 2.90 -31.87
C LEU A 446 3.66 2.42 -33.29
N ARG A 447 4.00 1.16 -33.60
CA ARG A 447 3.71 0.54 -34.90
C ARG A 447 2.21 0.45 -35.14
N ASP A 448 1.43 -0.04 -34.18
CA ASP A 448 -0.03 -0.14 -34.31
C ASP A 448 -0.69 1.25 -34.37
N ALA A 449 -0.07 2.29 -33.79
CA ALA A 449 -0.52 3.67 -33.92
C ALA A 449 -0.17 4.30 -35.28
N GLY A 450 0.71 3.69 -36.08
CA GLY A 450 1.25 4.29 -37.30
C GLY A 450 2.06 5.57 -37.03
N VAL A 451 2.74 5.64 -35.87
CA VAL A 451 3.50 6.82 -35.43
C VAL A 451 4.99 6.56 -35.60
N ASP A 452 5.68 7.46 -36.31
CA ASP A 452 7.14 7.48 -36.32
C ASP A 452 7.63 7.78 -34.89
N PRO A 453 8.54 6.97 -34.31
CA PRO A 453 9.09 7.28 -32.99
C PRO A 453 9.75 8.67 -32.88
N ALA A 454 10.21 9.26 -33.99
CA ALA A 454 10.69 10.63 -34.05
C ALA A 454 9.59 11.68 -33.77
N ASP A 455 8.32 11.37 -34.03
CA ASP A 455 7.19 12.28 -33.80
C ASP A 455 6.70 12.29 -32.34
N VAL A 456 7.20 11.38 -31.50
CA VAL A 456 6.88 11.36 -30.07
C VAL A 456 7.63 12.51 -29.39
N GLY A 457 6.88 13.54 -29.01
CA GLY A 457 7.42 14.74 -28.36
C GLY A 457 7.48 14.65 -26.83
N TYR A 458 6.70 13.75 -26.24
CA TYR A 458 6.65 13.56 -24.79
C TYR A 458 6.42 12.09 -24.41
N VAL A 459 7.00 11.66 -23.29
CA VAL A 459 6.69 10.39 -22.64
C VAL A 459 6.34 10.64 -21.17
N GLU A 460 5.11 10.31 -20.80
CA GLU A 460 4.74 10.14 -19.39
C GLU A 460 5.12 8.71 -18.98
N ALA A 461 6.25 8.61 -18.29
CA ALA A 461 6.86 7.35 -17.91
C ALA A 461 6.20 6.73 -16.68
N HIS A 462 6.51 5.46 -16.42
CA HIS A 462 6.21 4.85 -15.14
C HIS A 462 7.02 5.53 -14.03
N GLY A 463 8.33 5.71 -14.20
CA GLY A 463 9.20 6.62 -13.45
C GLY A 463 8.89 6.68 -11.96
N THR A 464 9.07 5.57 -11.25
CA THR A 464 8.80 5.49 -9.80
C THR A 464 9.89 6.13 -8.95
N GLY A 465 11.00 6.55 -9.56
CA GLY A 465 12.11 7.16 -8.84
C GLY A 465 12.96 6.13 -8.14
N THR A 466 13.13 4.94 -8.72
CA THR A 466 14.00 3.91 -8.15
C THR A 466 15.37 3.96 -8.81
N ALA A 467 16.43 3.75 -8.04
CA ALA A 467 17.81 3.83 -8.53
C ALA A 467 18.09 2.95 -9.77
N LEU A 468 17.44 1.79 -9.88
CA LEU A 468 17.60 0.83 -10.99
C LEU A 468 16.42 0.78 -11.97
N GLY A 469 15.18 0.93 -11.50
CA GLY A 469 14.00 0.84 -12.37
C GLY A 469 13.94 1.98 -13.39
N ASP A 470 14.30 3.20 -12.99
CA ASP A 470 14.29 4.36 -13.88
C ASP A 470 15.33 4.21 -15.02
N PRO A 471 16.60 3.80 -14.76
CA PRO A 471 17.53 3.44 -15.84
C PRO A 471 17.04 2.33 -16.78
N ILE A 472 16.36 1.31 -16.26
CA ILE A 472 15.80 0.23 -17.08
C ILE A 472 14.74 0.79 -18.04
N GLU A 473 13.84 1.64 -17.54
CA GLU A 473 12.79 2.27 -18.35
C GLU A 473 13.37 3.25 -19.37
N VAL A 474 14.31 4.12 -18.98
CA VAL A 474 14.97 5.07 -19.89
C VAL A 474 15.69 4.32 -21.02
N ARG A 475 16.36 3.21 -20.70
CA ARG A 475 17.01 2.38 -21.71
C ARG A 475 16.00 1.74 -22.66
N ALA A 476 14.89 1.22 -22.14
CA ALA A 476 13.84 0.65 -22.96
C ALA A 476 13.22 1.69 -23.92
N LEU A 477 13.00 2.91 -23.42
CA LEU A 477 12.53 4.05 -24.21
C LEU A 477 13.55 4.45 -25.28
N ALA A 478 14.83 4.57 -24.94
CA ALA A 478 15.89 4.90 -25.91
C ALA A 478 15.94 3.86 -27.05
N GLN A 479 15.83 2.56 -26.72
CA GLN A 479 15.78 1.51 -27.72
C GLN A 479 14.50 1.55 -28.56
N ALA A 480 13.36 1.86 -27.96
CA ALA A 480 12.08 1.89 -28.65
C ALA A 480 11.94 3.11 -29.59
N LEU A 481 12.43 4.27 -29.14
CA LEU A 481 12.40 5.52 -29.89
C LEU A 481 13.51 5.63 -30.94
N GLY A 482 14.62 4.92 -30.73
CA GLY A 482 15.74 4.89 -31.67
C GLY A 482 16.52 6.22 -31.73
N ALA A 483 17.52 6.25 -32.61
CA ALA A 483 18.32 7.45 -32.83
C ALA A 483 17.48 8.51 -33.54
N ARG A 484 17.47 9.74 -33.01
CA ARG A 484 16.78 10.88 -33.61
C ARG A 484 17.69 11.54 -34.64
N ALA A 485 17.10 12.09 -35.70
CA ALA A 485 17.86 12.84 -36.71
C ALA A 485 18.52 14.07 -36.08
N SER A 486 19.72 14.41 -36.54
CA SER A 486 20.45 15.60 -36.09
C SER A 486 19.60 16.87 -36.23
N GLY A 487 19.51 17.68 -35.19
CA GLY A 487 18.67 18.89 -35.15
C GLY A 487 17.22 18.67 -34.64
N THR A 488 16.78 17.43 -34.48
CA THR A 488 15.47 17.15 -33.85
C THR A 488 15.58 17.32 -32.33
N PRO A 489 14.68 18.09 -31.67
CA PRO A 489 14.69 18.21 -30.21
C PRO A 489 14.59 16.84 -29.53
N ALA A 490 15.30 16.69 -28.41
CA ALA A 490 15.17 15.51 -27.54
C ALA A 490 13.73 15.38 -27.03
N CYS A 491 13.26 14.14 -26.95
CA CYS A 491 11.91 13.83 -26.48
C CYS A 491 11.83 14.12 -24.98
N ALA A 492 10.82 14.88 -24.56
CA ALA A 492 10.64 15.17 -23.14
C ALA A 492 10.13 13.93 -22.40
N ILE A 493 10.66 13.63 -21.22
CA ILE A 493 10.22 12.54 -20.35
C ILE A 493 9.86 13.08 -18.97
N GLY A 494 8.74 12.64 -18.42
CA GLY A 494 8.34 13.02 -17.07
C GLY A 494 7.52 11.95 -16.36
N SER A 495 7.23 12.21 -15.07
CA SER A 495 6.36 11.36 -14.26
C SER A 495 5.58 12.21 -13.27
N VAL A 496 4.25 12.11 -13.32
CA VAL A 496 3.31 12.73 -12.40
C VAL A 496 3.53 12.30 -10.95
N LYS A 497 4.17 11.15 -10.74
CA LYS A 497 4.43 10.59 -9.41
C LYS A 497 5.31 11.49 -8.55
N SER A 498 6.15 12.29 -9.19
CA SER A 498 6.96 13.31 -8.53
C SER A 498 6.12 14.42 -7.86
N ASN A 499 4.89 14.68 -8.33
CA ASN A 499 3.98 15.66 -7.76
C ASN A 499 3.04 15.07 -6.71
N ILE A 500 2.42 13.92 -6.99
CA ILE A 500 1.28 13.39 -6.23
C ILE A 500 1.52 12.01 -5.62
N GLY A 501 2.73 11.48 -5.73
CA GLY A 501 3.07 10.12 -5.32
C GLY A 501 2.64 9.09 -6.37
N HIS A 502 2.92 7.83 -6.08
CA HIS A 502 2.50 6.71 -6.90
C HIS A 502 1.06 6.31 -6.55
N LEU A 503 0.13 6.65 -7.44
CA LEU A 503 -1.30 6.32 -7.31
C LEU A 503 -1.62 4.84 -7.62
N GLU A 504 -0.61 3.96 -7.59
CA GLU A 504 -0.70 2.51 -7.83
C GLU A 504 -1.66 2.16 -8.99
N ALA A 505 -2.81 1.54 -8.72
CA ALA A 505 -3.79 1.14 -9.74
C ALA A 505 -4.31 2.31 -10.60
N ALA A 506 -4.34 3.53 -10.05
CA ALA A 506 -4.74 4.76 -10.72
C ALA A 506 -3.56 5.57 -11.30
N ALA A 507 -2.32 5.09 -11.18
CA ALA A 507 -1.15 5.82 -11.67
C ALA A 507 -1.17 6.07 -13.18
N GLY A 508 -1.68 5.10 -13.94
CA GLY A 508 -1.79 5.21 -15.39
C GLY A 508 -2.78 6.28 -15.83
N ILE A 509 -3.96 6.34 -15.20
CA ILE A 509 -4.98 7.34 -15.53
C ILE A 509 -4.55 8.73 -15.07
N ALA A 510 -3.82 8.85 -13.96
CA ALA A 510 -3.22 10.13 -13.54
C ALA A 510 -2.20 10.65 -14.57
N GLY A 511 -1.35 9.75 -15.10
CA GLY A 511 -0.44 10.09 -16.20
C GLY A 511 -1.19 10.51 -17.48
N LEU A 512 -2.32 9.85 -17.79
CA LEU A 512 -3.19 10.23 -18.91
C LEU A 512 -3.76 11.63 -18.71
N VAL A 513 -4.32 11.92 -17.53
CA VAL A 513 -4.89 13.24 -17.21
C VAL A 513 -3.83 14.33 -17.35
N LYS A 514 -2.64 14.15 -16.75
CA LYS A 514 -1.52 15.09 -16.91
C LYS A 514 -1.18 15.31 -18.40
N THR A 515 -1.05 14.24 -19.17
CA THR A 515 -0.69 14.33 -20.60
C THR A 515 -1.74 15.09 -21.41
N VAL A 516 -3.03 14.81 -21.16
CA VAL A 516 -4.14 15.51 -21.82
C VAL A 516 -4.17 16.99 -21.43
N LEU A 517 -3.92 17.33 -20.16
CA LEU A 517 -3.83 18.72 -19.72
C LEU A 517 -2.63 19.45 -20.34
N GLN A 518 -1.46 18.81 -20.43
CA GLN A 518 -0.31 19.36 -21.14
C GLN A 518 -0.63 19.62 -22.64
N MET A 519 -1.40 18.76 -23.30
CA MET A 519 -1.88 19.00 -24.68
C MET A 519 -2.87 20.18 -24.74
N ARG A 520 -3.84 20.24 -23.81
CA ARG A 520 -4.83 21.32 -23.70
C ARG A 520 -4.16 22.68 -23.55
N HIS A 521 -3.17 22.76 -22.66
CA HIS A 521 -2.44 24.00 -22.36
C HIS A 521 -1.24 24.25 -23.29
N ARG A 522 -0.85 23.26 -24.10
CA ARG A 522 0.32 23.29 -25.00
C ARG A 522 1.63 23.55 -24.26
N THR A 523 1.74 22.96 -23.07
CA THR A 523 2.80 23.26 -22.11
C THR A 523 3.23 21.98 -21.41
N LEU A 524 4.53 21.77 -21.22
CA LEU A 524 5.07 20.67 -20.44
C LEU A 524 5.22 21.10 -18.98
N ALA A 525 4.72 20.27 -18.06
CA ALA A 525 4.85 20.49 -16.62
C ALA A 525 6.19 19.91 -16.12
N PRO A 526 6.79 20.52 -15.08
CA PRO A 526 8.04 20.02 -14.50
C PRO A 526 7.87 18.64 -13.87
N THR A 527 8.92 17.82 -13.93
CA THR A 527 9.08 16.62 -13.10
C THR A 527 9.96 16.97 -11.90
N LEU A 528 9.41 16.79 -10.70
CA LEU A 528 10.05 17.23 -9.46
C LEU A 528 11.16 16.25 -9.03
N HIS A 529 12.05 16.74 -8.16
CA HIS A 529 13.12 15.97 -7.53
C HIS A 529 14.11 15.27 -8.49
N ALA A 530 14.19 15.73 -9.73
CA ALA A 530 15.08 15.20 -10.77
C ALA A 530 16.48 15.84 -10.78
N ASP A 531 16.79 16.74 -9.84
CA ASP A 531 18.08 17.45 -9.73
C ASP A 531 18.76 17.17 -8.37
N PRO A 532 20.01 16.66 -8.36
CA PRO A 532 20.77 16.17 -9.52
C PRO A 532 20.13 14.92 -10.15
N PRO A 533 20.38 14.65 -11.45
CA PRO A 533 19.84 13.47 -12.11
C PRO A 533 20.45 12.19 -11.55
N ASN A 534 19.74 11.07 -11.68
CA ASN A 534 20.27 9.76 -11.31
C ASN A 534 21.58 9.49 -12.07
N PRO A 535 22.70 9.18 -11.38
CA PRO A 535 24.02 9.01 -12.00
C PRO A 535 24.11 7.82 -12.97
N HIS A 536 23.14 6.90 -12.93
CA HIS A 536 23.03 5.78 -13.85
C HIS A 536 22.27 6.11 -15.14
N LEU A 537 21.77 7.34 -15.29
CA LEU A 537 21.10 7.83 -16.49
C LEU A 537 22.08 8.60 -17.39
N ASP A 538 22.01 8.31 -18.68
CA ASP A 538 22.60 9.11 -19.75
C ASP A 538 21.47 9.57 -20.67
N LEU A 539 20.82 10.67 -20.27
CA LEU A 539 19.62 11.20 -20.95
C LEU A 539 19.96 11.73 -22.35
N ASP A 540 21.13 12.36 -22.51
CA ASP A 540 21.59 12.89 -23.78
C ASP A 540 21.82 11.76 -24.79
N ALA A 541 22.53 10.70 -24.40
CA ALA A 541 22.72 9.52 -25.24
C ALA A 541 21.39 8.79 -25.56
N ALA A 542 20.40 8.88 -24.67
CA ALA A 542 19.07 8.34 -24.88
C ALA A 542 18.16 9.20 -25.78
N GLY A 543 18.59 10.42 -26.15
CA GLY A 543 17.75 11.37 -26.89
C GLY A 543 16.54 11.85 -26.08
N LEU A 544 16.64 11.83 -24.75
CA LEU A 544 15.59 12.17 -23.79
C LEU A 544 16.00 13.37 -22.95
N ARG A 545 15.03 14.13 -22.45
CA ARG A 545 15.28 15.24 -21.52
C ARG A 545 14.15 15.36 -20.51
N VAL A 546 14.47 15.73 -19.27
CA VAL A 546 13.46 15.91 -18.21
C VAL A 546 13.09 17.40 -18.11
N PRO A 547 11.83 17.80 -18.33
CA PRO A 547 11.39 19.17 -18.05
C PRO A 547 11.51 19.47 -16.55
N ARG A 548 12.29 20.50 -16.19
CA ARG A 548 12.53 20.91 -14.79
C ARG A 548 11.77 22.17 -14.38
N SER A 549 11.24 22.89 -15.37
CA SER A 549 10.36 24.03 -15.22
C SER A 549 9.25 23.91 -16.25
N VAL A 550 8.23 24.75 -16.11
CA VAL A 550 7.22 24.92 -17.16
C VAL A 550 7.90 25.39 -18.45
N GLU A 551 7.55 24.76 -19.56
CA GLU A 551 8.05 25.11 -20.89
C GLU A 551 6.98 24.88 -21.96
N ASP A 552 7.08 25.57 -23.09
CA ASP A 552 6.15 25.38 -24.20
C ASP A 552 6.33 24.00 -24.83
N TRP A 553 5.22 23.30 -25.04
CA TRP A 553 5.23 22.05 -25.80
C TRP A 553 5.12 22.37 -27.28
N THR A 554 6.24 22.60 -27.96
CA THR A 554 6.23 22.84 -29.41
C THR A 554 5.87 21.54 -30.17
N PRO A 555 4.92 21.56 -31.13
CA PRO A 555 4.63 20.38 -31.93
C PRO A 555 5.83 20.02 -32.83
N PRO A 556 6.01 18.74 -33.19
CA PRO A 556 6.98 18.34 -34.20
C PRO A 556 6.61 18.94 -35.57
N GLU A 557 7.53 18.91 -36.55
CA GLU A 557 7.27 19.36 -37.93
C GLU A 557 6.09 18.61 -38.58
N SER A 558 5.87 17.35 -38.19
CA SER A 558 4.72 16.52 -38.58
C SER A 558 3.36 17.04 -38.06
N GLY A 559 3.37 18.00 -37.13
CA GLY A 559 2.27 18.93 -36.89
C GLY A 559 1.52 18.74 -35.56
N LEU A 560 1.31 17.51 -35.07
CA LEU A 560 0.47 17.24 -33.89
C LEU A 560 1.29 16.71 -32.70
N ARG A 561 1.05 17.27 -31.51
CA ARG A 561 1.64 16.79 -30.25
C ARG A 561 1.24 15.34 -30.01
N THR A 562 2.23 14.46 -29.97
CA THR A 562 2.06 13.02 -29.73
C THR A 562 2.87 12.63 -28.49
N ALA A 563 2.26 11.81 -27.64
CA ALA A 563 2.87 11.32 -26.41
C ALA A 563 2.72 9.81 -26.24
N GLY A 564 3.74 9.19 -25.65
CA GLY A 564 3.67 7.84 -25.11
C GLY A 564 3.37 7.87 -23.61
N LEU A 565 2.62 6.89 -23.11
CA LEU A 565 2.34 6.73 -21.68
C LEU A 565 2.64 5.30 -21.25
N SER A 566 3.54 5.13 -20.28
CA SER A 566 3.97 3.83 -19.75
C SER A 566 3.44 3.61 -18.34
N SER A 567 2.93 2.40 -18.06
CA SER A 567 2.72 1.95 -16.69
C SER A 567 3.08 0.48 -16.54
N PHE A 568 3.93 0.19 -15.55
CA PHE A 568 4.51 -1.13 -15.32
C PHE A 568 4.13 -1.64 -13.93
N GLY A 569 3.40 -2.74 -13.86
CA GLY A 569 3.05 -3.41 -12.61
C GLY A 569 4.25 -4.17 -12.07
N ALA A 570 4.44 -4.15 -10.75
CA ALA A 570 5.58 -4.80 -10.10
C ALA A 570 5.72 -6.28 -10.50
N GLY A 571 4.62 -7.03 -10.60
CA GLY A 571 4.62 -8.44 -11.04
C GLY A 571 4.96 -8.67 -12.52
N GLY A 572 5.23 -7.61 -13.30
CA GLY A 572 5.64 -7.68 -14.70
C GLY A 572 4.55 -7.33 -15.72
N ALA A 573 3.32 -7.06 -15.30
CA ALA A 573 2.23 -6.66 -16.19
C ALA A 573 2.43 -5.21 -16.68
N ASN A 574 2.68 -5.05 -17.97
CA ASN A 574 3.07 -3.77 -18.59
C ASN A 574 1.98 -3.27 -19.53
N ALA A 575 1.78 -1.95 -19.56
CA ALA A 575 0.88 -1.27 -20.50
C ALA A 575 1.57 -0.04 -21.09
N HIS A 576 1.36 0.20 -22.39
CA HIS A 576 1.79 1.42 -23.07
C HIS A 576 0.68 1.96 -23.97
N VAL A 577 0.48 3.28 -23.99
CA VAL A 577 -0.57 3.96 -24.77
C VAL A 577 0.03 5.09 -25.56
N VAL A 578 -0.38 5.24 -26.83
CA VAL A 578 0.01 6.37 -27.68
C VAL A 578 -1.18 7.30 -27.83
N VAL A 579 -1.00 8.56 -27.41
CA VAL A 579 -2.04 9.60 -27.40
C VAL A 579 -1.59 10.79 -28.23
N ARG A 580 -2.52 11.43 -28.93
CA ARG A 580 -2.26 12.58 -29.78
C ARG A 580 -3.28 13.69 -29.53
N GLU A 581 -2.85 14.94 -29.66
CA GLU A 581 -3.76 16.09 -29.60
C GLU A 581 -4.81 16.02 -30.71
N PHE A 582 -6.02 16.50 -30.42
CA PHE A 582 -7.06 16.68 -31.43
C PHE A 582 -7.19 18.15 -31.81
N ARG A 583 -7.20 18.43 -33.13
CA ARG A 583 -7.53 19.76 -33.65
C ARG A 583 -8.90 19.69 -34.32
N PRO A 584 -9.95 20.28 -33.72
CA PRO A 584 -11.25 20.34 -34.38
C PRO A 584 -11.15 21.18 -35.64
N ALA A 585 -11.96 20.85 -36.65
CA ALA A 585 -12.14 21.73 -37.80
C ALA A 585 -12.68 23.10 -37.32
N PRO A 586 -12.31 24.21 -37.97
CA PRO A 586 -12.85 25.52 -37.61
C PRO A 586 -14.38 25.48 -37.63
N ALA A 587 -15.00 25.72 -36.47
CA ALA A 587 -16.45 25.80 -36.37
C ALA A 587 -16.96 27.07 -37.05
N PRO A 588 -18.14 27.04 -37.71
CA PRO A 588 -18.75 28.26 -38.24
C PRO A 588 -19.00 29.25 -37.11
N ALA A 589 -18.76 30.53 -37.37
CA ALA A 589 -19.00 31.60 -36.40
C ALA A 589 -20.49 31.58 -35.99
N LEU A 590 -20.75 31.35 -34.71
CA LEU A 590 -22.10 31.40 -34.16
C LEU A 590 -22.54 32.87 -34.10
N ALA A 591 -23.73 33.16 -34.63
CA ALA A 591 -24.29 34.51 -34.59
C ALA A 591 -24.54 34.93 -33.13
N PRO A 592 -24.16 36.15 -32.72
CA PRO A 592 -24.52 36.69 -31.43
C PRO A 592 -26.04 36.74 -31.26
N GLY A 593 -26.55 36.38 -30.10
CA GLY A 593 -27.98 36.47 -29.81
C GLY A 593 -28.34 35.88 -28.45
N PRO A 594 -29.57 36.12 -27.97
CA PRO A 594 -30.04 35.61 -26.69
C PRO A 594 -29.93 34.09 -26.59
N GLN A 595 -29.43 33.60 -25.46
CA GLN A 595 -29.24 32.19 -25.14
C GLN A 595 -30.10 31.81 -23.92
N LEU A 596 -30.69 30.61 -23.96
CA LEU A 596 -31.42 30.03 -22.85
C LEU A 596 -30.46 29.18 -22.00
N ILE A 597 -30.21 29.63 -20.76
CA ILE A 597 -29.39 28.94 -19.77
C ILE A 597 -30.31 28.17 -18.83
N LEU A 598 -30.03 26.88 -18.65
CA LEU A 598 -30.77 25.98 -17.80
C LEU A 598 -29.85 25.42 -16.72
N LEU A 599 -30.27 25.48 -15.46
CA LEU A 599 -29.59 24.89 -14.33
C LEU A 599 -30.56 23.99 -13.58
N SER A 600 -30.06 22.87 -13.05
CA SER A 600 -30.86 22.05 -12.13
C SER A 600 -30.02 21.45 -11.01
N ALA A 601 -30.66 21.14 -9.89
CA ALA A 601 -30.06 20.45 -8.76
C ALA A 601 -31.11 19.64 -7.98
N GLN A 602 -30.65 18.75 -7.10
CA GLN A 602 -31.53 17.98 -6.25
C GLN A 602 -32.13 18.74 -5.07
N THR A 603 -31.53 19.87 -4.69
CA THR A 603 -32.05 20.74 -3.63
C THR A 603 -31.93 22.21 -4.02
N PRO A 604 -32.74 23.12 -3.45
CA PRO A 604 -32.62 24.55 -3.67
C PRO A 604 -31.23 25.09 -3.27
N GLU A 605 -30.64 24.54 -2.20
CA GLU A 605 -29.32 24.89 -1.70
C GLU A 605 -28.24 24.56 -2.73
N ARG A 606 -28.31 23.36 -3.32
CA ARG A 606 -27.37 22.93 -4.36
C ARG A 606 -27.55 23.73 -5.64
N LEU A 607 -28.78 24.11 -6.00
CA LEU A 607 -29.03 24.96 -7.17
C LEU A 607 -28.33 26.32 -7.05
N ARG A 608 -28.28 26.89 -5.85
CA ARG A 608 -27.51 28.13 -5.58
C ARG A 608 -26.00 27.92 -5.77
N THR A 609 -25.46 26.77 -5.35
CA THR A 609 -24.02 26.44 -5.57
C THR A 609 -23.70 26.22 -7.04
N VAL A 610 -24.58 25.53 -7.79
CA VAL A 610 -24.44 25.38 -9.26
C VAL A 610 -24.45 26.75 -9.95
N ALA A 611 -25.37 27.65 -9.55
CA ALA A 611 -25.43 29.00 -10.08
C ALA A 611 -24.13 29.80 -9.79
N ALA A 612 -23.59 29.68 -8.58
CA ALA A 612 -22.31 30.32 -8.22
C ALA A 612 -21.15 29.82 -9.09
N GLY A 613 -21.06 28.51 -9.32
CA GLY A 613 -20.04 27.91 -10.17
C GLY A 613 -20.11 28.41 -11.61
N LEU A 614 -21.30 28.40 -12.22
CA LEU A 614 -21.47 28.90 -13.58
C LEU A 614 -21.24 30.42 -13.69
N ALA A 615 -21.54 31.18 -12.63
CA ALA A 615 -21.24 32.61 -12.60
C ALA A 615 -19.73 32.89 -12.62
N ALA A 616 -18.95 32.14 -11.86
CA ALA A 616 -17.48 32.25 -11.86
C ALA A 616 -16.89 31.87 -13.24
N GLU A 617 -17.44 30.84 -13.89
CA GLU A 617 -17.02 30.44 -15.23
C GLU A 617 -17.34 31.51 -16.29
N ALA A 618 -18.51 32.16 -16.17
CA ALA A 618 -18.90 33.26 -17.06
C ALA A 618 -17.98 34.48 -16.91
N ASP A 619 -17.55 34.80 -15.68
CA ASP A 619 -16.60 35.89 -15.41
C ASP A 619 -15.21 35.62 -16.03
N ALA A 620 -14.79 34.36 -16.15
CA ALA A 620 -13.54 33.98 -16.81
C ALA A 620 -13.59 34.15 -18.35
N HIS A 621 -14.79 34.25 -18.93
CA HIS A 621 -15.02 34.31 -20.37
C HIS A 621 -15.51 35.69 -20.82
N THR A 622 -14.59 36.66 -20.83
CA THR A 622 -14.82 38.02 -21.33
C THR A 622 -14.03 38.29 -22.63
N GLY A 623 -14.54 39.20 -23.48
CA GLY A 623 -13.85 39.61 -24.72
C GLY A 623 -14.21 38.78 -25.97
N GLY A 624 -13.25 38.67 -26.91
CA GLY A 624 -13.48 38.25 -28.31
C GLY A 624 -14.02 36.84 -28.55
N GLY A 625 -14.12 35.98 -27.53
CA GLY A 625 -14.71 34.64 -27.60
C GLY A 625 -15.98 34.43 -26.76
N ALA A 626 -16.41 35.44 -26.01
CA ALA A 626 -17.46 35.31 -25.00
C ALA A 626 -18.81 34.84 -25.56
N ALA A 627 -19.23 35.38 -26.71
CA ALA A 627 -20.49 35.00 -27.35
C ALA A 627 -20.50 33.53 -27.84
N SER A 628 -19.36 33.05 -28.37
CA SER A 628 -19.21 31.66 -28.81
C SER A 628 -19.25 30.70 -27.62
N TRP A 629 -18.51 31.04 -26.56
CA TRP A 629 -18.55 30.28 -25.31
C TRP A 629 -19.96 30.22 -24.73
N LEU A 630 -20.69 31.36 -24.68
CA LEU A 630 -22.04 31.42 -24.14
C LEU A 630 -23.01 30.51 -24.90
N ALA A 631 -22.94 30.49 -26.23
CA ALA A 631 -23.75 29.60 -27.06
C ALA A 631 -23.41 28.12 -26.83
N SER A 632 -22.13 27.78 -26.73
CA SER A 632 -21.68 26.43 -26.37
C SER A 632 -22.10 26.02 -24.96
N ALA A 633 -22.00 26.91 -23.97
CA ALA A 633 -22.44 26.67 -22.60
C ALA A 633 -23.94 26.42 -22.53
N ALA A 634 -24.74 27.28 -23.18
CA ALA A 634 -26.19 27.12 -23.27
C ALA A 634 -26.58 25.80 -23.94
N TYR A 635 -25.88 25.41 -25.01
CA TYR A 635 -26.08 24.14 -25.69
C TYR A 635 -25.74 22.95 -24.77
N THR A 636 -24.54 22.92 -24.18
CA THR A 636 -24.12 21.86 -23.23
C THR A 636 -25.12 21.71 -22.08
N LEU A 637 -25.59 22.79 -21.48
CA LEU A 637 -26.55 22.73 -20.36
C LEU A 637 -27.90 22.13 -20.77
N ARG A 638 -28.35 22.36 -22.01
CA ARG A 638 -29.61 21.82 -22.53
C ARG A 638 -29.53 20.34 -22.89
N VAL A 639 -28.44 19.89 -23.51
CA VAL A 639 -28.32 18.52 -24.06
C VAL A 639 -27.37 17.60 -23.29
N GLY A 640 -26.53 18.14 -22.41
CA GLY A 640 -25.43 17.43 -21.77
C GLY A 640 -25.46 17.44 -20.24
N ARG A 641 -26.54 17.92 -19.63
CA ARG A 641 -26.75 17.87 -18.18
C ARG A 641 -28.07 17.17 -17.87
N GLU A 642 -28.09 16.41 -16.77
CA GLU A 642 -29.32 15.78 -16.29
C GLU A 642 -30.27 16.86 -15.77
N ALA A 643 -31.57 16.74 -16.08
CA ALA A 643 -32.59 17.68 -15.62
C ALA A 643 -33.16 17.22 -14.26
N LEU A 644 -32.54 17.68 -13.17
CA LEU A 644 -32.92 17.39 -11.78
C LEU A 644 -34.16 18.20 -11.34
N ASP A 645 -34.64 17.95 -10.13
CA ASP A 645 -35.96 18.42 -9.68
C ASP A 645 -36.06 19.92 -9.49
N HIS A 646 -35.08 20.57 -8.85
CA HIS A 646 -35.07 22.01 -8.68
C HIS A 646 -34.39 22.68 -9.86
N ARG A 647 -35.14 23.52 -10.58
CA ARG A 647 -34.77 24.04 -11.89
C ARG A 647 -34.76 25.56 -11.90
N LEU A 648 -33.79 26.11 -12.63
CA LEU A 648 -33.68 27.53 -12.93
C LEU A 648 -33.48 27.69 -14.44
N ALA A 649 -34.22 28.63 -15.03
CA ALA A 649 -34.04 29.06 -16.41
C ALA A 649 -33.85 30.58 -16.49
N LEU A 650 -32.95 31.01 -17.36
CA LEU A 650 -32.80 32.42 -17.72
C LEU A 650 -32.41 32.61 -19.18
N VAL A 651 -32.85 33.73 -19.77
CA VAL A 651 -32.38 34.17 -21.08
C VAL A 651 -31.40 35.32 -20.89
N THR A 652 -30.24 35.25 -21.55
CA THR A 652 -29.18 36.28 -21.51
C THR A 652 -28.54 36.45 -22.89
N ALA A 653 -28.02 37.64 -23.21
CA ALA A 653 -27.31 37.92 -24.46
C ALA A 653 -25.78 37.94 -24.31
N ASP A 654 -25.26 38.03 -23.08
CA ASP A 654 -23.82 38.13 -22.81
C ASP A 654 -23.41 37.50 -21.47
N THR A 655 -22.11 37.26 -21.31
CA THR A 655 -21.53 36.58 -20.14
C THR A 655 -21.53 37.45 -18.89
N ALA A 656 -21.51 38.78 -19.03
CA ALA A 656 -21.52 39.71 -17.90
C ALA A 656 -22.91 39.74 -17.23
N ASP A 657 -23.99 39.81 -18.00
CA ASP A 657 -25.35 39.71 -17.48
C ASP A 657 -25.62 38.35 -16.84
N LEU A 658 -25.14 37.27 -17.46
CA LEU A 658 -25.20 35.91 -16.92
C LEU A 658 -24.56 35.85 -15.52
N GLY A 659 -23.29 36.24 -15.41
CA GLY A 659 -22.54 36.19 -14.16
C GLY A 659 -23.14 37.08 -13.06
N ARG A 660 -23.65 38.26 -13.43
CA ARG A 660 -24.34 39.17 -12.50
C ARG A 660 -25.61 38.53 -11.91
N ARG A 661 -26.49 38.00 -12.77
CA ARG A 661 -27.79 37.46 -12.35
C ARG A 661 -27.64 36.16 -11.56
N LEU A 662 -26.73 35.28 -11.97
CA LEU A 662 -26.46 34.04 -11.24
C LEU A 662 -25.82 34.29 -9.87
N ARG A 663 -24.92 35.28 -9.73
CA ARG A 663 -24.38 35.69 -8.41
C ARG A 663 -25.47 36.21 -7.49
N ALA A 664 -26.38 37.04 -8.00
CA ALA A 664 -27.49 37.57 -7.21
C ALA A 664 -28.39 36.45 -6.69
N PHE A 665 -28.71 35.47 -7.53
CA PHE A 665 -29.47 34.28 -7.13
C PHE A 665 -28.71 33.43 -6.10
N ALA A 666 -27.41 33.19 -6.31
CA ALA A 666 -26.59 32.40 -5.41
C ALA A 666 -26.50 33.01 -3.99
N GLY A 667 -26.39 34.35 -3.89
CA GLY A 667 -26.22 35.05 -2.63
C GLY A 667 -27.51 35.29 -1.83
N ALA A 668 -28.59 35.72 -2.49
CA ALA A 668 -29.82 36.16 -1.82
C ALA A 668 -31.03 35.25 -2.05
N GLY A 669 -30.94 34.26 -2.95
CA GLY A 669 -32.09 33.45 -3.38
C GLY A 669 -33.17 34.24 -4.11
N ALA A 670 -32.92 35.51 -4.44
CA ALA A 670 -33.87 36.38 -5.11
C ALA A 670 -34.05 35.92 -6.56
N ALA A 671 -35.29 35.57 -6.92
CA ALA A 671 -35.62 35.12 -8.27
C ALA A 671 -35.54 36.26 -9.30
N GLY A 672 -35.89 37.51 -8.96
CA GLY A 672 -35.89 38.63 -9.93
C GLY A 672 -36.60 38.23 -11.24
N ASP A 673 -35.93 38.42 -12.38
CA ASP A 673 -36.38 37.99 -13.72
C ASP A 673 -35.97 36.54 -14.08
N LEU A 674 -35.59 35.71 -13.11
CA LEU A 674 -35.24 34.29 -13.28
C LEU A 674 -36.49 33.44 -13.08
N VAL A 675 -36.64 32.40 -13.90
CA VAL A 675 -37.70 31.42 -13.71
C VAL A 675 -37.16 30.28 -12.86
N VAL A 676 -37.69 30.11 -11.65
CA VAL A 676 -37.27 29.07 -10.71
C VAL A 676 -38.49 28.25 -10.30
N GLY A 677 -38.31 26.93 -10.17
CA GLY A 677 -39.39 26.04 -9.80
C GLY A 677 -38.88 24.65 -9.44
N THR A 678 -39.81 23.79 -9.05
CA THR A 678 -39.54 22.38 -8.77
C THR A 678 -40.40 21.55 -9.73
N ALA A 679 -39.77 20.63 -10.44
CA ALA A 679 -40.45 19.66 -11.28
C ALA A 679 -40.84 18.45 -10.42
N ASP A 680 -41.81 18.63 -9.51
CA ASP A 680 -42.40 17.49 -8.81
C ASP A 680 -43.34 16.77 -9.80
N GLY A 681 -43.26 15.44 -9.89
CA GLY A 681 -44.08 14.65 -10.82
C GLY A 681 -45.60 14.77 -10.63
N SER A 682 -46.08 15.69 -9.78
CA SER A 682 -47.47 16.06 -9.55
C SER A 682 -48.05 16.91 -10.69
N THR A 683 -47.23 17.74 -11.36
CA THR A 683 -47.60 18.43 -12.59
C THR A 683 -47.49 17.49 -13.78
N ARG A 684 -48.60 16.81 -14.11
CA ARG A 684 -48.73 16.12 -15.40
C ARG A 684 -48.56 17.14 -16.54
N PRO A 685 -47.81 16.81 -17.62
CA PRO A 685 -47.85 17.62 -18.82
C PRO A 685 -49.30 17.77 -19.26
N ALA A 686 -49.75 19.01 -19.49
CA ALA A 686 -51.11 19.26 -19.94
C ALA A 686 -51.29 18.63 -21.34
N GLU A 687 -52.50 18.12 -21.63
CA GLU A 687 -52.85 17.70 -23.00
C GLU A 687 -52.62 18.89 -23.96
N GLY A 688 -51.68 18.72 -24.91
CA GLY A 688 -51.30 19.76 -25.88
C GLY A 688 -49.89 20.37 -25.68
N ASP A 689 -49.20 20.08 -24.57
CA ASP A 689 -47.87 20.64 -24.29
C ASP A 689 -46.82 20.31 -25.35
N GLN A 690 -46.86 19.12 -25.97
CA GLN A 690 -45.92 18.76 -27.04
C GLN A 690 -46.10 19.60 -28.31
N THR A 691 -47.35 19.90 -28.70
CA THR A 691 -47.63 20.76 -29.84
C THR A 691 -47.20 22.20 -29.55
N ARG A 692 -47.43 22.67 -28.32
CA ARG A 692 -46.94 23.97 -27.86
C ARG A 692 -45.41 24.04 -27.87
N VAL A 693 -44.71 23.03 -27.34
CA VAL A 693 -43.24 22.96 -27.35
C VAL A 693 -42.72 23.02 -28.79
N ALA A 694 -43.31 22.28 -29.72
CA ALA A 694 -42.91 22.31 -31.12
C ALA A 694 -43.07 23.70 -31.77
N ASP A 695 -44.18 24.41 -31.52
CA ASP A 695 -44.39 25.78 -32.00
C ASP A 695 -43.38 26.78 -31.38
N LEU A 696 -43.12 26.66 -30.08
CA LEU A 696 -42.14 27.50 -29.38
C LEU A 696 -40.70 27.27 -29.85
N LEU A 697 -40.33 26.01 -30.14
CA LEU A 697 -39.04 25.66 -30.75
C LEU A 697 -38.92 26.29 -32.14
N ALA A 698 -39.96 26.19 -32.98
CA ALA A 698 -39.98 26.75 -34.32
C ALA A 698 -39.87 28.28 -34.34
N ARG A 699 -40.46 28.96 -33.36
CA ARG A 699 -40.38 30.43 -33.19
C ARG A 699 -39.18 30.89 -32.37
N ARG A 700 -38.39 29.97 -31.82
CA ARG A 700 -37.28 30.24 -30.89
C ARG A 700 -37.70 31.07 -29.67
N ALA A 701 -38.89 30.80 -29.12
CA ALA A 701 -39.45 31.49 -27.96
C ALA A 701 -38.78 31.04 -26.64
N LEU A 702 -37.53 31.47 -26.42
CA LEU A 702 -36.64 30.95 -25.38
C LEU A 702 -37.19 31.07 -23.95
N ALA A 703 -37.82 32.21 -23.60
CA ALA A 703 -38.33 32.42 -22.24
C ALA A 703 -39.45 31.42 -21.89
N GLU A 704 -40.41 31.24 -22.81
CA GLU A 704 -41.54 30.32 -22.64
C GLU A 704 -41.10 28.85 -22.62
N LEU A 705 -40.08 28.50 -23.40
CA LEU A 705 -39.44 27.18 -23.33
C LEU A 705 -38.80 26.95 -21.95
N GLY A 706 -38.12 27.97 -21.41
CA GLY A 706 -37.55 27.94 -20.06
C GLY A 706 -38.61 27.71 -18.98
N GLU A 707 -39.74 28.42 -19.06
CA GLU A 707 -40.86 28.22 -18.13
C GLU A 707 -41.45 26.81 -18.17
N LEU A 708 -41.66 26.26 -19.37
CA LEU A 708 -42.16 24.90 -19.51
C LEU A 708 -41.17 23.87 -18.95
N TRP A 709 -39.88 24.04 -19.22
CA TRP A 709 -38.85 23.15 -18.70
C TRP A 709 -38.76 23.19 -17.18
N VAL A 710 -38.83 24.38 -16.56
CA VAL A 710 -38.84 24.54 -15.11
C VAL A 710 -40.04 23.83 -14.46
N ARG A 711 -41.20 23.80 -15.14
CA ARG A 711 -42.40 23.04 -14.71
C ARG A 711 -42.34 21.53 -14.98
N GLY A 712 -41.24 21.00 -15.49
CA GLY A 712 -41.08 19.55 -15.73
C GLY A 712 -41.35 19.08 -17.15
N ALA A 713 -41.65 19.97 -18.12
CA ALA A 713 -41.90 19.55 -19.50
C ALA A 713 -40.65 18.91 -20.13
N ALA A 714 -40.84 17.78 -20.81
CA ALA A 714 -39.80 17.16 -21.61
C ALA A 714 -39.67 17.91 -22.96
N ILE A 715 -38.48 18.41 -23.25
CA ILE A 715 -38.19 19.20 -24.45
C ILE A 715 -37.05 18.54 -25.20
N ASP A 716 -37.26 18.25 -26.48
CA ASP A 716 -36.20 17.83 -27.39
C ASP A 716 -35.48 19.07 -27.94
N TRP A 717 -34.30 19.36 -27.39
CA TRP A 717 -33.51 20.53 -27.76
C TRP A 717 -32.79 20.37 -29.10
N SER A 718 -32.81 19.18 -29.72
CA SER A 718 -32.00 18.85 -30.90
C SER A 718 -32.32 19.67 -32.15
N THR A 719 -33.50 20.32 -32.18
CA THR A 719 -34.00 21.13 -33.29
C THR A 719 -33.83 22.65 -33.08
N LEU A 720 -33.39 23.08 -31.89
CA LEU A 720 -33.35 24.52 -31.56
C LEU A 720 -32.17 25.25 -32.22
N ASP A 721 -31.06 24.55 -32.44
CA ASP A 721 -29.83 25.14 -32.99
C ASP A 721 -29.43 24.46 -34.31
N SER A 722 -29.23 25.28 -35.35
CA SER A 722 -28.71 24.86 -36.65
C SER A 722 -27.85 25.99 -37.25
N PRO A 723 -26.52 25.82 -37.37
CA PRO A 723 -25.72 24.68 -36.93
C PRO A 723 -25.65 24.54 -35.40
N ARG A 724 -25.33 23.34 -34.91
CA ARG A 724 -25.20 23.05 -33.47
C ARG A 724 -23.87 23.61 -32.93
N PRO A 725 -23.87 24.37 -31.83
CA PRO A 725 -22.64 24.74 -31.12
C PRO A 725 -21.87 23.49 -30.67
N PRO A 726 -20.53 23.53 -30.61
CA PRO A 726 -19.76 22.44 -30.02
C PRO A 726 -20.03 22.38 -28.52
N LYS A 727 -20.02 21.17 -27.94
CA LYS A 727 -20.06 21.00 -26.49
C LYS A 727 -18.79 21.60 -25.86
N THR A 728 -18.95 22.20 -24.69
CA THR A 728 -17.85 22.73 -23.86
C THR A 728 -17.89 22.15 -22.45
N THR A 729 -16.72 22.14 -21.80
CA THR A 729 -16.59 21.86 -20.37
C THR A 729 -17.25 22.99 -19.57
N LEU A 730 -17.91 22.61 -18.48
CA LEU A 730 -18.56 23.49 -17.52
C LEU A 730 -18.35 22.90 -16.11
N PRO A 731 -18.46 23.71 -15.04
CA PRO A 731 -18.34 23.22 -13.68
C PRO A 731 -19.19 21.97 -13.42
N GLY A 732 -18.61 20.98 -12.75
CA GLY A 732 -19.29 19.74 -12.38
C GLY A 732 -20.28 19.94 -11.23
N TYR A 733 -21.15 18.96 -11.03
CA TYR A 733 -22.15 19.01 -9.96
C TYR A 733 -21.52 19.11 -8.55
N PRO A 734 -21.92 20.07 -7.71
CA PRO A 734 -21.33 20.30 -6.40
C PRO A 734 -21.95 19.39 -5.33
N PHE A 735 -21.56 18.11 -5.35
CA PHE A 735 -22.02 17.09 -4.39
C PHE A 735 -21.94 17.54 -2.93
N LEU A 736 -22.88 17.07 -2.10
CA LEU A 736 -22.78 17.18 -0.66
C LEU A 736 -21.58 16.39 -0.14
N ARG A 737 -20.90 16.96 0.87
CA ARG A 737 -19.72 16.35 1.50
C ARG A 737 -20.11 15.73 2.84
N GLU A 738 -21.08 14.81 2.81
CA GLU A 738 -21.59 14.14 4.02
C GLU A 738 -20.70 12.97 4.42
N ARG A 739 -20.34 12.93 5.70
CA ARG A 739 -19.44 11.90 6.22
C ARG A 739 -20.16 10.56 6.35
N HIS A 740 -19.66 9.55 5.65
CA HIS A 740 -20.07 8.16 5.76
C HIS A 740 -18.89 7.28 6.17
N TRP A 741 -18.85 6.91 7.45
CA TRP A 741 -17.82 6.04 8.00
C TRP A 741 -18.37 5.25 9.19
N PRO A 742 -18.03 3.97 9.37
CA PRO A 742 -18.45 3.22 10.53
C PRO A 742 -17.90 3.83 11.81
N ARG A 743 -18.62 3.61 12.91
CA ARG A 743 -18.09 3.87 14.24
C ARG A 743 -17.09 2.78 14.58
N LEU A 744 -15.82 3.15 14.56
CA LEU A 744 -14.72 2.29 14.98
C LEU A 744 -14.58 2.39 16.51
N ALA A 745 -14.59 1.25 17.18
CA ALA A 745 -14.08 1.12 18.54
C ALA A 745 -12.54 1.21 18.50
N GLY A 746 -11.95 1.78 19.54
CA GLY A 746 -10.50 1.65 19.72
C GLY A 746 -10.12 0.18 19.91
N PRO A 747 -8.82 -0.16 19.79
CA PRO A 747 -8.38 -1.44 20.29
C PRO A 747 -8.94 -1.60 21.70
N PRO A 748 -9.46 -2.78 22.06
CA PRO A 748 -9.60 -3.08 23.45
C PRO A 748 -8.23 -2.73 24.03
N ASP A 749 -8.20 -2.02 25.17
CA ASP A 749 -6.97 -2.01 25.95
C ASP A 749 -6.43 -3.45 25.92
N ALA A 750 -5.12 -3.66 25.99
CA ALA A 750 -4.54 -5.02 26.11
C ALA A 750 -5.18 -5.88 27.25
N ALA A 751 -6.10 -5.26 27.98
CA ALA A 751 -7.31 -5.67 28.71
C ALA A 751 -8.43 -6.55 28.15
N VAL A 752 -8.36 -7.20 26.98
CA VAL A 752 -9.45 -8.14 26.59
C VAL A 752 -8.97 -9.59 26.58
N PHE A 753 -8.39 -10.00 27.71
CA PHE A 753 -9.14 -10.92 28.58
C PHE A 753 -10.12 -10.06 29.34
N PRO A 754 -11.40 -10.41 29.52
CA PRO A 754 -12.36 -9.54 30.22
C PRO A 754 -11.69 -8.96 31.47
N ARG A 755 -11.24 -7.69 31.40
CA ARG A 755 -10.64 -6.99 32.53
C ARG A 755 -11.79 -6.72 33.47
N THR A 756 -12.07 -7.71 34.30
CA THR A 756 -12.83 -7.53 35.52
C THR A 756 -12.05 -6.65 36.52
N SER A 757 -10.83 -6.22 36.17
CA SER A 757 -9.96 -5.35 36.96
C SER A 757 -9.30 -4.28 36.06
N SER A 758 -9.63 -3.00 36.28
CA SER A 758 -9.08 -1.84 35.56
C SER A 758 -7.68 -1.39 36.04
N HIS A 759 -6.88 -2.29 36.63
CA HIS A 759 -5.57 -1.98 37.23
C HIS A 759 -4.39 -2.50 36.38
N PRO A 760 -3.30 -1.74 36.15
CA PRO A 760 -2.19 -2.14 35.27
C PRO A 760 -1.48 -3.43 35.68
N LEU A 761 -1.46 -3.75 36.97
CA LEU A 761 -0.81 -4.94 37.52
C LEU A 761 -1.79 -6.02 38.02
N LEU A 762 -3.09 -5.94 37.70
CA LEU A 762 -4.07 -6.99 37.99
C LEU A 762 -4.92 -7.25 36.74
N HIS A 763 -4.51 -8.19 35.91
CA HIS A 763 -5.12 -8.36 34.57
C HIS A 763 -6.44 -9.12 34.60
N ARG A 764 -6.56 -10.13 35.47
CA ARG A 764 -7.77 -10.96 35.61
C ARG A 764 -8.16 -11.08 37.07
N ASN A 765 -9.45 -10.92 37.38
CA ASN A 765 -10.00 -11.27 38.68
C ASN A 765 -10.61 -12.68 38.61
N GLU A 766 -10.02 -13.63 39.33
CA GLU A 766 -10.44 -15.04 39.48
C GLU A 766 -10.95 -15.32 40.89
N SER A 767 -11.40 -14.27 41.59
CA SER A 767 -11.93 -14.37 42.94
C SER A 767 -13.19 -15.21 43.00
N THR A 768 -13.37 -15.87 44.13
CA THR A 768 -14.56 -16.64 44.48
C THR A 768 -15.11 -16.10 45.80
N PHE A 769 -16.23 -16.64 46.28
CA PHE A 769 -16.77 -16.26 47.59
C PHE A 769 -15.81 -16.54 48.75
N HIS A 770 -14.93 -17.55 48.63
CA HIS A 770 -14.06 -18.00 49.72
C HIS A 770 -12.62 -17.46 49.67
N ARG A 771 -12.18 -16.97 48.50
CA ARG A 771 -10.83 -16.44 48.31
C ARG A 771 -10.86 -15.33 47.26
N GLN A 772 -10.08 -14.28 47.48
CA GLN A 772 -9.86 -13.27 46.45
C GLN A 772 -8.58 -13.63 45.70
N ARG A 773 -8.64 -13.65 44.37
CA ARG A 773 -7.55 -14.10 43.53
C ARG A 773 -7.45 -13.26 42.27
N PHE A 774 -6.26 -12.75 41.98
CA PHE A 774 -5.99 -11.93 40.81
C PHE A 774 -4.77 -12.47 40.08
N VAL A 775 -4.81 -12.51 38.75
CA VAL A 775 -3.73 -13.04 37.91
C VAL A 775 -3.26 -11.99 36.92
N THR A 776 -1.94 -11.90 36.76
CA THR A 776 -1.24 -10.92 35.93
C THR A 776 -0.20 -11.62 35.08
N SER A 777 -0.19 -11.35 33.77
CA SER A 777 0.78 -11.93 32.84
C SER A 777 1.87 -10.92 32.53
N PHE A 778 3.12 -11.33 32.66
CA PHE A 778 4.30 -10.55 32.27
C PHE A 778 5.04 -11.25 31.13
N ASP A 779 5.69 -10.45 30.29
CA ASP A 779 6.60 -10.89 29.24
C ASP A 779 7.88 -10.04 29.25
N GLY A 780 8.89 -10.43 28.47
CA GLY A 780 10.15 -9.70 28.39
C GLY A 780 10.04 -8.26 27.86
N ALA A 781 8.92 -7.91 27.21
CA ALA A 781 8.67 -6.56 26.71
C ALA A 781 8.02 -5.64 27.75
N SER A 782 7.48 -6.18 28.84
CA SER A 782 6.82 -5.45 29.92
C SER A 782 7.78 -4.41 30.52
N PRO A 783 7.44 -3.10 30.59
CA PRO A 783 8.39 -2.06 30.97
C PRO A 783 9.08 -2.29 32.33
N LEU A 784 8.33 -2.77 33.33
CA LEU A 784 8.88 -3.07 34.66
C LEU A 784 9.85 -4.26 34.66
N VAL A 785 9.75 -5.16 33.69
CA VAL A 785 10.61 -6.35 33.55
C VAL A 785 11.84 -6.00 32.71
N ARG A 786 11.61 -5.44 31.52
CA ARG A 786 12.67 -5.04 30.58
C ARG A 786 13.68 -4.10 31.23
N ASP A 787 13.19 -3.16 32.03
CA ASP A 787 13.99 -2.11 32.63
C ASP A 787 14.49 -2.47 34.04
N HIS A 788 14.35 -3.72 34.50
CA HIS A 788 14.81 -4.19 35.81
C HIS A 788 15.64 -5.48 35.69
N GLU A 789 16.97 -5.33 35.63
CA GLU A 789 17.89 -6.46 35.48
C GLU A 789 18.77 -6.61 36.73
N VAL A 790 18.81 -7.82 37.29
CA VAL A 790 19.66 -8.17 38.44
C VAL A 790 20.61 -9.29 38.04
N ASN A 791 21.91 -9.03 38.08
CA ASN A 791 22.99 -9.95 37.69
C ASN A 791 22.75 -10.58 36.30
N GLY A 792 22.32 -9.82 35.30
CA GLY A 792 22.09 -10.32 33.94
C GLY A 792 20.69 -10.90 33.67
N ARG A 793 19.78 -10.88 34.66
CA ARG A 793 18.46 -11.52 34.57
C ARG A 793 17.35 -10.47 34.68
N ALA A 794 16.39 -10.51 33.75
CA ALA A 794 15.21 -9.66 33.78
C ALA A 794 14.24 -10.16 34.87
N LEU A 795 14.07 -9.39 35.93
CA LEU A 795 13.26 -9.76 37.09
C LEU A 795 12.12 -8.76 37.28
N LEU A 796 10.96 -9.23 37.71
CA LEU A 796 9.90 -8.33 38.18
C LEU A 796 10.37 -7.65 39.48
N PRO A 797 10.31 -6.30 39.60
CA PRO A 797 10.73 -5.60 40.81
C PRO A 797 9.89 -6.00 42.03
N ALA A 798 10.51 -6.07 43.20
CA ALA A 798 9.80 -6.31 44.47
C ALA A 798 8.72 -5.24 44.73
N ALA A 799 8.97 -4.00 44.30
CA ALA A 799 8.01 -2.91 44.37
C ALA A 799 6.71 -3.19 43.59
N ALA A 800 6.81 -3.89 42.45
CA ALA A 800 5.63 -4.28 41.67
C ALA A 800 4.80 -5.34 42.41
N VAL A 801 5.46 -6.27 43.11
CA VAL A 801 4.78 -7.29 43.94
C VAL A 801 4.02 -6.63 45.10
N VAL A 802 4.62 -5.65 45.77
CA VAL A 802 3.96 -4.86 46.82
C VAL A 802 2.69 -4.19 46.29
N GLU A 803 2.79 -3.52 45.14
CA GLU A 803 1.64 -2.86 44.52
C GLU A 803 0.56 -3.84 44.08
N MET A 804 0.93 -5.00 43.53
CA MET A 804 -0.04 -6.04 43.15
C MET A 804 -0.90 -6.48 44.34
N VAL A 805 -0.30 -6.61 45.54
CA VAL A 805 -1.01 -6.98 46.76
C VAL A 805 -1.88 -5.85 47.28
N LEU A 806 -1.37 -4.61 47.32
CA LEU A 806 -2.13 -3.43 47.73
C LEU A 806 -3.37 -3.22 46.85
N ALA A 807 -3.17 -3.25 45.52
CA ALA A 807 -4.23 -3.13 44.55
C ALA A 807 -5.25 -4.27 44.67
N ALA A 808 -4.81 -5.51 44.93
CA ALA A 808 -5.71 -6.65 45.12
C ALA A 808 -6.58 -6.43 46.37
N GLY A 809 -6.01 -5.88 47.44
CA GLY A 809 -6.72 -5.46 48.64
C GLY A 809 -7.80 -4.44 48.36
N ARG A 810 -7.44 -3.34 47.69
CA ARG A 810 -8.37 -2.27 47.30
C ARG A 810 -9.53 -2.82 46.46
N ARG A 811 -9.21 -3.68 45.48
CA ARG A 811 -10.20 -4.32 44.60
C ARG A 811 -11.09 -5.33 45.32
N SER A 812 -10.61 -5.89 46.41
CA SER A 812 -11.37 -6.78 47.29
C SER A 812 -12.26 -6.02 48.29
N GLY A 813 -12.35 -4.69 48.18
CA GLY A 813 -13.24 -3.86 48.98
C GLY A 813 -12.61 -3.27 50.24
N LEU A 814 -11.29 -3.36 50.43
CA LEU A 814 -10.62 -2.74 51.57
C LEU A 814 -10.59 -1.21 51.43
N ALA A 815 -11.20 -0.52 52.39
CA ALA A 815 -11.26 0.94 52.46
C ALA A 815 -10.22 1.51 53.44
N GLY A 816 -9.80 2.77 53.23
CA GLY A 816 -8.84 3.45 54.08
C GLY A 816 -7.37 3.24 53.69
N SER A 817 -6.46 3.56 54.60
CA SER A 817 -5.01 3.36 54.42
C SER A 817 -4.70 1.87 54.46
N LEU A 818 -3.99 1.39 53.44
CA LEU A 818 -3.56 0.00 53.34
C LEU A 818 -2.15 -0.17 53.89
N ARG A 819 -1.93 -1.26 54.60
CA ARG A 819 -0.65 -1.63 55.17
C ARG A 819 -0.31 -3.08 54.83
N LEU A 820 0.84 -3.32 54.21
CA LEU A 820 1.44 -4.65 54.15
C LEU A 820 2.30 -4.83 55.40
N GLN A 821 2.19 -5.98 56.03
CA GLN A 821 2.92 -6.32 57.25
C GLN A 821 3.59 -7.69 57.08
N ASP A 822 4.73 -7.88 57.75
CA ASP A 822 5.46 -9.15 57.79
C ASP A 822 5.71 -9.73 56.38
N THR A 823 6.08 -8.88 55.42
CA THR A 823 6.21 -9.27 54.01
C THR A 823 7.54 -9.95 53.75
N VAL A 824 7.50 -11.20 53.32
CA VAL A 824 8.67 -12.01 52.97
C VAL A 824 8.66 -12.25 51.47
N LEU A 825 9.73 -11.84 50.78
CA LEU A 825 9.99 -12.09 49.35
C LEU A 825 10.85 -13.36 49.23
N GLU A 826 10.19 -14.52 49.19
CA GLU A 826 10.82 -15.84 49.24
C GLU A 826 11.73 -16.11 48.03
N ALA A 827 11.29 -15.73 46.83
CA ALA A 827 12.01 -15.99 45.58
C ALA A 827 11.81 -14.87 44.55
N PRO A 828 12.84 -14.58 43.71
CA PRO A 828 12.70 -13.62 42.61
C PRO A 828 11.79 -14.18 41.51
N ILE A 829 11.04 -13.29 40.87
CA ILE A 829 10.22 -13.60 39.69
C ILE A 829 11.03 -13.25 38.44
N GLU A 830 11.63 -14.26 37.80
CA GLU A 830 12.31 -14.11 36.52
C GLU A 830 11.32 -14.25 35.37
N VAL A 831 11.38 -13.33 34.42
CA VAL A 831 10.53 -13.36 33.22
C VAL A 831 11.44 -13.50 32.00
N PRO A 832 11.48 -14.68 31.36
CA PRO A 832 12.34 -14.90 30.20
C PRO A 832 11.93 -14.00 29.01
N PRO A 833 12.89 -13.54 28.18
CA PRO A 833 12.60 -12.65 27.05
C PRO A 833 11.53 -13.19 26.08
N ASP A 834 11.56 -14.50 25.83
CA ASP A 834 10.71 -15.19 24.86
C ASP A 834 9.55 -15.96 25.51
N ALA A 835 9.31 -15.80 26.81
CA ALA A 835 8.27 -16.51 27.54
C ALA A 835 7.31 -15.56 28.25
N ARG A 836 6.10 -16.07 28.52
CA ARG A 836 5.12 -15.40 29.37
C ARG A 836 5.11 -16.07 30.74
N CYS A 837 5.14 -15.24 31.78
CA CYS A 837 5.03 -15.67 33.16
C CYS A 837 3.74 -15.10 33.76
N GLU A 838 2.85 -15.98 34.21
CA GLU A 838 1.68 -15.58 34.97
C GLU A 838 2.01 -15.58 36.46
N ILE A 839 1.51 -14.57 37.17
CA ILE A 839 1.69 -14.38 38.61
C ILE A 839 0.31 -14.18 39.21
N ALA A 840 0.00 -14.97 40.23
CA ALA A 840 -1.25 -14.92 40.98
C ALA A 840 -1.03 -14.27 42.34
N VAL A 841 -1.90 -13.33 42.72
CA VAL A 841 -2.06 -12.83 44.09
C VAL A 841 -3.32 -13.43 44.67
N GLU A 842 -3.19 -14.12 45.78
CA GLU A 842 -4.30 -14.69 46.54
C GLU A 842 -4.40 -14.03 47.91
N LEU A 843 -5.61 -13.56 48.27
CA LEU A 843 -5.93 -13.02 49.58
C LEU A 843 -6.95 -13.93 50.27
N VAL A 844 -6.63 -14.31 51.50
CA VAL A 844 -7.45 -15.18 52.33
C VAL A 844 -7.65 -14.53 53.69
N GLN A 845 -8.90 -14.49 54.15
CA GLN A 845 -9.23 -14.04 55.49
C GLN A 845 -8.58 -14.99 56.52
N ALA A 846 -7.77 -14.46 57.42
CA ALA A 846 -7.07 -15.23 58.45
C ALA A 846 -7.07 -14.44 59.76
N GLU A 847 -7.28 -15.07 60.92
CA GLU A 847 -7.24 -14.32 62.18
C GLU A 847 -5.80 -14.24 62.74
N PRO A 848 -5.28 -13.03 63.04
CA PRO A 848 -5.85 -11.70 62.81
C PRO A 848 -5.50 -11.11 61.42
N GLY A 849 -6.51 -10.61 60.68
CA GLY A 849 -6.34 -9.85 59.41
C GLY A 849 -6.59 -10.60 58.09
N ILE A 850 -5.81 -10.28 57.07
CA ILE A 850 -5.87 -10.89 55.74
C ILE A 850 -4.47 -11.37 55.39
N SER A 851 -4.30 -12.66 55.12
CA SER A 851 -3.03 -13.18 54.61
C SER A 851 -3.00 -13.06 53.08
N PHE A 852 -1.84 -12.69 52.52
CA PHE A 852 -1.62 -12.73 51.08
C PHE A 852 -0.54 -13.74 50.70
N THR A 853 -0.69 -14.35 49.52
CA THR A 853 0.33 -15.17 48.88
C THR A 853 0.47 -14.75 47.42
N VAL A 854 1.70 -14.60 46.94
CA VAL A 854 2.03 -14.35 45.54
C VAL A 854 2.77 -15.56 44.99
N SER A 855 2.22 -16.21 43.96
CA SER A 855 2.73 -17.47 43.41
C SER A 855 2.56 -17.54 41.89
N ASP A 856 3.07 -18.60 41.27
CA ASP A 856 2.56 -19.01 39.96
C ASP A 856 1.08 -19.45 40.07
N PRO A 857 0.31 -19.49 38.96
CA PRO A 857 -1.11 -19.87 39.02
C PRO A 857 -1.34 -21.28 39.57
N ASP A 858 -0.41 -22.20 39.34
CA ASP A 858 -0.51 -23.59 39.78
C ASP A 858 -0.10 -23.77 41.26
N GLY A 859 0.38 -22.71 41.92
CA GLY A 859 0.85 -22.73 43.30
C GLY A 859 2.15 -23.51 43.55
N ARG A 860 2.91 -23.84 42.50
CA ARG A 860 4.15 -24.63 42.60
C ARG A 860 5.31 -23.82 43.19
N SER A 861 5.37 -22.54 42.84
CA SER A 861 6.41 -21.61 43.29
C SER A 861 5.76 -20.44 44.01
N VAL A 862 6.18 -20.18 45.25
CA VAL A 862 5.75 -19.02 46.02
C VAL A 862 6.85 -17.96 46.00
N TYR A 863 6.47 -16.74 45.64
CA TYR A 863 7.37 -15.61 45.47
C TYR A 863 7.30 -14.64 46.66
N ALA A 864 6.11 -14.44 47.23
CA ALA A 864 5.94 -13.58 48.39
C ALA A 864 4.78 -14.02 49.28
N ARG A 865 4.89 -13.74 50.58
CA ARG A 865 3.81 -13.88 51.56
C ARG A 865 3.85 -12.76 52.57
N GLY A 866 2.72 -12.52 53.22
CA GLY A 866 2.64 -11.59 54.34
C GLY A 866 1.19 -11.37 54.77
N ARG A 867 0.97 -10.27 55.47
CA ARG A 867 -0.35 -9.83 55.90
C ARG A 867 -0.70 -8.48 55.27
N LEU A 868 -1.99 -8.30 55.04
CA LEU A 868 -2.58 -7.07 54.54
C LEU A 868 -3.60 -6.59 55.58
N ALA A 869 -3.47 -5.33 55.96
CA ALA A 869 -4.37 -4.66 56.89
C ALA A 869 -4.91 -3.37 56.26
N ALA A 870 -6.13 -3.00 56.64
CA ALA A 870 -6.76 -1.74 56.26
C ALA A 870 -7.21 -1.00 57.52
N GLY A 871 -7.07 0.33 57.54
CA GLY A 871 -7.50 1.12 58.69
C GLY A 871 -7.47 2.63 58.45
N ALA A 872 -7.65 3.40 59.53
CA ALA A 872 -7.51 4.84 59.48
C ALA A 872 -6.09 5.22 59.00
N SER A 873 -6.01 6.25 58.16
CA SER A 873 -4.73 6.81 57.76
C SER A 873 -3.99 7.35 58.98
N PRO A 874 -2.70 7.06 59.15
CA PRO A 874 -1.91 7.70 60.20
C PRO A 874 -1.95 9.23 60.03
N ALA A 875 -1.74 9.97 61.12
CA ALA A 875 -1.64 11.43 61.05
C ALA A 875 -0.56 11.84 60.02
N PRO A 876 -0.77 12.94 59.27
CA PRO A 876 0.17 13.36 58.24
C PRO A 876 1.56 13.64 58.85
N ASP A 877 2.51 12.79 58.54
CA ASP A 877 3.91 12.94 58.93
C ASP A 877 4.67 13.75 57.87
N ARG A 878 5.71 14.48 58.29
CA ARG A 878 6.54 15.30 57.41
C ARG A 878 8.01 15.05 57.66
N ILE A 879 8.78 14.93 56.59
CA ILE A 879 10.24 14.99 56.63
C ILE A 879 10.69 16.45 56.56
N ASP A 880 11.62 16.83 57.43
CA ASP A 880 12.27 18.15 57.38
C ASP A 880 13.43 18.10 56.37
N VAL A 881 13.10 18.37 55.11
CA VAL A 881 14.04 18.27 53.98
C VAL A 881 15.23 19.23 54.17
N GLU A 882 14.99 20.45 54.66
CA GLU A 882 16.03 21.45 54.85
C GLU A 882 17.00 21.03 55.96
N ALA A 883 16.48 20.60 57.11
CA ALA A 883 17.33 20.10 58.20
C ALA A 883 18.10 18.84 57.81
N LEU A 884 17.49 17.92 57.05
CA LEU A 884 18.17 16.73 56.55
C LEU A 884 19.27 17.08 55.55
N ALA A 885 18.98 17.95 54.57
CA ALA A 885 19.95 18.40 53.57
C ALA A 885 21.16 19.11 54.19
N ALA A 886 20.96 19.87 55.28
CA ALA A 886 22.04 20.53 56.02
C ALA A 886 23.00 19.54 56.72
N THR A 887 22.54 18.32 56.99
CA THR A 887 23.36 17.25 57.61
C THR A 887 24.00 16.29 56.61
N CYS A 888 23.78 16.51 55.31
CA CYS A 888 24.33 15.68 54.24
C CYS A 888 25.50 16.37 53.51
N GLY A 889 26.38 15.56 52.94
CA GLY A 889 27.43 16.01 52.02
C GLY A 889 26.89 16.45 50.65
N PRO A 890 27.78 16.80 49.70
CA PRO A 890 27.38 17.19 48.35
C PRO A 890 26.59 16.08 47.62
N PRO A 891 25.65 16.45 46.73
CA PRO A 891 24.84 15.48 46.01
C PRO A 891 25.66 14.69 44.99
N LEU A 892 25.37 13.39 44.88
CA LEU A 892 25.74 12.54 43.77
C LEU A 892 24.68 12.64 42.69
N ASP A 893 25.09 12.88 41.45
CA ASP A 893 24.15 12.92 40.33
C ASP A 893 23.57 11.53 40.00
N ALA A 894 22.44 11.54 39.30
CA ALA A 894 21.75 10.33 38.84
C ALA A 894 22.67 9.35 38.09
N GLU A 895 23.49 9.84 37.16
CA GLU A 895 24.35 8.99 36.33
C GLU A 895 25.41 8.25 37.17
N THR A 896 25.97 8.91 38.16
CA THR A 896 26.89 8.30 39.11
C THR A 896 26.17 7.22 39.93
N CYS A 897 24.96 7.51 40.41
CA CYS A 897 24.14 6.55 41.16
C CYS A 897 23.84 5.29 40.33
N TYR A 898 23.34 5.44 39.10
CA TYR A 898 23.01 4.30 38.23
C TYR A 898 24.25 3.55 37.74
N ARG A 899 25.39 4.22 37.56
CA ARG A 899 26.65 3.55 37.24
C ARG A 899 27.13 2.68 38.40
N THR A 900 27.02 3.16 39.64
CA THR A 900 27.34 2.38 40.84
C THR A 900 26.38 1.19 41.01
N LEU A 901 25.08 1.40 40.82
CA LEU A 901 24.09 0.31 40.83
C LEU A 901 24.40 -0.75 39.76
N ALA A 902 24.70 -0.33 38.52
CA ALA A 902 25.04 -1.23 37.42
C ALA A 902 26.35 -2.00 37.68
N GLY A 903 27.36 -1.33 38.27
CA GLY A 903 28.61 -1.96 38.69
C GLY A 903 28.42 -3.01 39.79
N ASN A 904 27.37 -2.86 40.61
CA ASN A 904 26.98 -3.84 41.62
C ASN A 904 26.02 -4.92 41.07
N GLY A 905 25.70 -4.91 39.78
CA GLY A 905 24.82 -5.91 39.15
C GLY A 905 23.32 -5.55 39.17
N LEU A 906 22.94 -4.30 39.44
CA LEU A 906 21.57 -3.79 39.34
C LEU A 906 21.47 -2.80 38.17
N ARG A 907 20.90 -3.22 37.04
CA ARG A 907 20.75 -2.38 35.84
C ARG A 907 19.29 -1.96 35.67
N TYR A 908 19.10 -0.65 35.53
CA TYR A 908 17.78 -0.05 35.37
C TYR A 908 17.64 0.65 34.02
N GLY A 909 16.53 0.39 33.33
CA GLY A 909 16.15 1.07 32.09
C GLY A 909 15.29 2.32 32.33
N ARG A 910 14.87 2.99 31.25
CA ARG A 910 14.23 4.31 31.31
C ARG A 910 12.99 4.38 32.21
N ALA A 911 12.20 3.31 32.31
CA ALA A 911 10.97 3.31 33.10
C ALA A 911 11.20 3.28 34.63
N LEU A 912 12.39 2.84 35.08
CA LEU A 912 12.72 2.70 36.51
C LEU A 912 13.82 3.64 37.00
N ARG A 913 14.43 4.42 36.10
CA ARG A 913 15.43 5.43 36.48
C ARG A 913 14.75 6.72 36.97
N VAL A 914 14.41 6.79 38.25
CA VAL A 914 13.65 7.91 38.86
C VAL A 914 14.47 8.85 39.75
N LEU A 915 15.65 8.43 40.25
CA LEU A 915 16.55 9.28 41.04
C LEU A 915 17.17 10.41 40.21
N ASP A 916 17.07 11.65 40.72
CA ASP A 916 17.73 12.86 40.18
C ASP A 916 19.10 13.08 40.84
N ASP A 917 19.13 13.12 42.17
CA ASP A 917 20.35 13.25 42.97
C ASP A 917 20.21 12.55 44.33
N VAL A 918 21.35 12.14 44.90
CA VAL A 918 21.43 11.43 46.18
C VAL A 918 22.45 12.09 47.10
N ARG A 919 22.06 12.44 48.32
CA ARG A 919 22.89 13.08 49.34
C ARG A 919 23.13 12.14 50.51
N LEU A 920 24.38 12.07 50.96
CA LEU A 920 24.83 11.16 52.01
C LEU A 920 24.97 11.90 53.34
N GLY A 921 24.35 11.42 54.39
CA GLY A 921 24.56 11.86 55.77
C GLY A 921 25.01 10.72 56.69
N GLN A 922 25.32 11.02 57.95
CA GLN A 922 25.67 9.98 58.92
C GLN A 922 24.46 9.07 59.20
N GLY A 923 24.54 7.81 58.73
CA GLY A 923 23.50 6.80 58.91
C GLY A 923 22.19 7.08 58.15
N ARG A 924 22.19 8.05 57.22
CA ARG A 924 21.00 8.48 56.49
C ARG A 924 21.32 8.86 55.04
N VAL A 925 20.34 8.72 54.15
CA VAL A 925 20.38 9.18 52.76
C VAL A 925 19.15 10.03 52.48
N LEU A 926 19.34 11.12 51.74
CA LEU A 926 18.26 11.95 51.20
C LEU A 926 18.40 11.97 49.67
N ALA A 927 17.37 11.54 48.94
CA ALA A 927 17.39 11.50 47.48
C ALA A 927 16.22 12.28 46.89
N ARG A 928 16.48 12.98 45.79
CA ARG A 928 15.48 13.63 44.95
C ARG A 928 15.01 12.63 43.89
N PHE A 929 13.72 12.58 43.60
CA PHE A 929 13.19 11.76 42.50
C PHE A 929 12.23 12.53 41.59
N ARG A 930 12.13 12.05 40.35
CA ARG A 930 11.13 12.45 39.35
C ARG A 930 10.64 11.24 38.58
N LEU A 931 9.32 11.03 38.53
CA LEU A 931 8.71 10.03 37.66
C LEU A 931 8.76 10.47 36.18
N PRO A 932 9.06 9.58 35.22
CA PRO A 932 9.05 9.90 33.79
C PRO A 932 7.66 10.34 33.30
N GLU A 933 7.59 11.32 32.38
CA GLU A 933 6.33 11.90 31.83
C GLU A 933 5.36 10.86 31.22
N GLN A 934 5.85 9.67 30.84
CA GLN A 934 5.04 8.58 30.28
C GLN A 934 4.38 7.66 31.32
N SER A 935 4.50 7.95 32.63
CA SER A 935 4.06 7.05 33.71
C SER A 935 2.54 7.03 33.96
N GLY A 936 1.77 7.90 33.30
CA GLY A 936 0.30 7.88 33.24
C GLY A 936 -0.44 8.18 34.57
N THR A 937 -1.74 8.47 34.47
CA THR A 937 -2.67 8.72 35.60
C THR A 937 -3.26 7.42 36.19
N ALA A 938 -2.49 6.32 36.15
CA ALA A 938 -3.00 5.02 36.56
C ALA A 938 -3.23 4.95 38.09
N PRO A 939 -4.29 4.24 38.56
CA PRO A 939 -4.71 4.25 39.97
C PRO A 939 -3.85 3.31 40.82
N TYR A 940 -2.56 3.59 40.96
CA TYR A 940 -1.65 2.86 41.84
C TYR A 940 -1.83 3.28 43.30
N GLU A 941 -1.79 2.33 44.22
CA GLU A 941 -1.66 2.63 45.66
C GLU A 941 -0.25 3.11 45.98
N VAL A 942 0.73 2.47 45.36
CA VAL A 942 2.14 2.81 45.36
C VAL A 942 2.69 2.59 43.96
N HIS A 943 3.11 3.67 43.30
CA HIS A 943 3.69 3.55 41.96
C HIS A 943 4.96 2.66 42.01
N PRO A 944 5.05 1.57 41.23
CA PRO A 944 6.17 0.62 41.33
C PRO A 944 7.54 1.26 41.11
N ALA A 945 7.67 2.16 40.13
CA ALA A 945 8.93 2.88 39.87
C ALA A 945 9.33 3.81 41.03
N LEU A 946 8.35 4.34 41.79
CA LEU A 946 8.63 5.23 42.92
C LEU A 946 9.15 4.45 44.11
N LEU A 947 8.48 3.35 44.47
CA LEU A 947 8.91 2.49 45.57
C LEU A 947 10.23 1.78 45.24
N ASP A 948 10.42 1.34 44.00
CA ASP A 948 11.70 0.81 43.56
C ASP A 948 12.80 1.88 43.59
N GLY A 949 12.50 3.12 43.19
CA GLY A 949 13.37 4.28 43.38
C GLY A 949 13.79 4.49 44.84
N ALA A 950 12.88 4.26 45.79
CA ALA A 950 13.23 4.31 47.21
C ALA A 950 14.23 3.20 47.59
N PHE A 951 14.10 1.99 47.03
CA PHE A 951 15.10 0.94 47.21
C PHE A 951 16.43 1.28 46.53
N GLN A 952 16.40 1.90 45.36
CA GLN A 952 17.59 2.34 44.63
C GLN A 952 18.39 3.39 45.43
N ALA A 953 17.73 4.24 46.23
CA ALA A 953 18.39 5.24 47.07
C ALA A 953 19.37 4.63 48.11
N LEU A 954 19.27 3.33 48.38
CA LEU A 954 20.25 2.60 49.20
C LEU A 954 21.67 2.62 48.63
N VAL A 955 21.84 2.96 47.34
CA VAL A 955 23.15 3.20 46.73
C VAL A 955 23.99 4.22 47.51
N GLY A 956 23.35 5.18 48.19
CA GLY A 956 24.02 6.16 49.04
C GLY A 956 24.80 5.55 50.22
N PHE A 957 24.52 4.32 50.64
CA PHE A 957 25.32 3.63 51.65
C PHE A 957 26.49 2.82 51.07
N ARG A 958 26.70 2.83 49.74
CA ARG A 958 27.66 1.97 49.03
C ARG A 958 28.40 2.70 47.91
N VAL A 959 28.72 3.96 48.13
CA VAL A 959 29.46 4.78 47.15
C VAL A 959 30.95 4.38 47.12
N ASP A 960 31.45 3.80 48.21
CA ASP A 960 32.85 3.38 48.38
C ASP A 960 33.08 1.91 47.93
N GLY A 961 33.06 1.66 46.61
CA GLY A 961 33.60 0.44 45.99
C GLY A 961 32.59 -0.65 45.57
N PRO A 962 33.01 -1.60 44.70
CA PRO A 962 32.14 -2.63 44.12
C PRO A 962 31.67 -3.64 45.17
N GLY A 963 30.38 -3.97 45.14
CA GLY A 963 29.75 -4.94 46.03
C GLY A 963 28.65 -5.75 45.34
N PRO A 964 28.10 -6.79 45.98
CA PRO A 964 27.08 -7.62 45.37
C PRO A 964 25.75 -6.86 45.22
N ALA A 965 24.98 -7.18 44.17
CA ALA A 965 23.61 -6.69 43.99
C ALA A 965 22.81 -7.02 45.23
N ARG A 966 22.13 -6.04 45.82
CA ARG A 966 21.27 -6.26 47.00
C ARG A 966 19.82 -6.06 46.61
N VAL A 967 19.00 -7.02 46.98
CA VAL A 967 17.56 -7.03 46.69
C VAL A 967 16.75 -7.07 47.98
N PRO A 968 15.54 -6.47 48.00
CA PRO A 968 14.60 -6.63 49.10
C PRO A 968 14.32 -8.10 49.40
N PHE A 969 14.28 -8.45 50.69
CA PHE A 969 13.98 -9.82 51.15
C PHE A 969 12.87 -9.85 52.18
N VAL A 970 12.94 -8.99 53.20
CA VAL A 970 11.88 -8.86 54.22
C VAL A 970 11.52 -7.39 54.37
N ILE A 971 10.24 -7.11 54.56
CA ILE A 971 9.72 -5.79 54.86
C ILE A 971 8.74 -5.94 56.04
N ASP A 972 9.08 -5.33 57.18
CA ASP A 972 8.20 -5.38 58.36
C ASP A 972 6.87 -4.68 58.08
N GLU A 973 6.90 -3.49 57.47
CA GLU A 973 5.70 -2.77 57.08
C GLU A 973 5.88 -1.88 55.84
N VAL A 974 4.89 -1.87 54.95
CA VAL A 974 4.68 -0.81 53.94
C VAL A 974 3.34 -0.15 54.20
N ALA A 975 3.33 1.14 54.51
CA ALA A 975 2.12 1.91 54.82
C ALA A 975 1.92 3.07 53.84
N THR A 976 0.70 3.19 53.29
CA THR A 976 0.29 4.32 52.44
C THR A 976 -0.56 5.30 53.22
N THR A 977 -0.41 6.61 53.01
CA THR A 977 -1.24 7.63 53.70
C THR A 977 -2.57 7.91 52.98
N GLY A 978 -2.83 7.26 51.85
CA GLY A 978 -4.06 7.41 51.05
C GLY A 978 -4.10 8.66 50.17
N THR A 979 -3.01 9.43 50.11
CA THR A 979 -2.82 10.50 49.12
C THR A 979 -2.25 9.94 47.83
N GLU A 980 -2.58 10.55 46.68
CA GLU A 980 -2.00 10.15 45.40
C GLU A 980 -0.46 10.20 45.42
N PRO A 981 0.23 9.24 44.77
CA PRO A 981 1.68 9.23 44.73
C PRO A 981 2.24 10.50 44.07
N PRO A 982 3.20 11.20 44.70
CA PRO A 982 3.79 12.40 44.12
C PRO A 982 4.61 12.08 42.86
N GLY A 983 4.50 12.94 41.83
CA GLY A 983 5.29 12.83 40.59
C GLY A 983 6.75 13.28 40.75
N THR A 984 7.01 14.18 41.70
CA THR A 984 8.33 14.65 42.12
C THR A 984 8.35 14.76 43.64
N GLY A 985 9.51 14.55 44.25
CA GLY A 985 9.60 14.63 45.70
C GLY A 985 10.94 14.20 46.27
N TRP A 986 10.89 13.71 47.50
CA TRP A 986 12.04 13.35 48.30
C TRP A 986 11.90 11.93 48.87
N ILE A 987 13.00 11.20 48.91
CA ILE A 987 13.13 9.91 49.57
C ILE A 987 14.13 10.09 50.72
N GLN A 988 13.72 9.79 51.94
CA GLN A 988 14.60 9.64 53.08
C GLN A 988 14.84 8.16 53.35
N VAL A 989 16.09 7.77 53.57
CA VAL A 989 16.46 6.43 54.05
C VAL A 989 17.29 6.55 55.33
N THR A 990 16.99 5.73 56.33
CA THR A 990 17.71 5.68 57.61
C THR A 990 18.15 4.23 57.89
N ALA A 991 19.42 4.03 58.21
CA ALA A 991 19.92 2.71 58.57
C ALA A 991 19.54 2.36 60.02
N ARG A 992 18.85 1.23 60.24
CA ARG A 992 18.61 0.67 61.59
C ARG A 992 19.78 -0.20 62.03
N ALA A 993 20.30 -1.00 61.11
CA ALA A 993 21.48 -1.84 61.29
C ALA A 993 22.16 -2.04 59.93
N ALA A 994 23.45 -1.72 59.84
CA ALA A 994 24.25 -1.87 58.61
C ALA A 994 25.54 -2.64 58.93
N GLY A 995 25.90 -3.60 58.08
CA GLY A 995 27.13 -4.41 58.24
C GLY A 995 26.95 -5.82 58.81
N GLY A 996 25.72 -6.31 58.93
CA GLY A 996 25.39 -7.69 59.35
C GLY A 996 25.16 -8.67 58.18
N GLN A 997 24.63 -9.88 58.45
CA GLN A 997 24.20 -10.82 57.40
C GLN A 997 23.07 -10.25 56.51
N ALA A 998 22.26 -9.33 57.04
CA ALA A 998 21.30 -8.50 56.30
C ALA A 998 21.40 -7.05 56.80
N ASP A 999 21.28 -6.08 55.89
CA ASP A 999 21.23 -4.65 56.23
C ASP A 999 19.75 -4.24 56.33
N VAL A 1000 19.37 -3.51 57.38
CA VAL A 1000 17.97 -3.14 57.68
C VAL A 1000 17.79 -1.62 57.66
N PHE A 1001 16.79 -1.14 56.91
CA PHE A 1001 16.54 0.27 56.65
C PHE A 1001 15.08 0.67 56.86
N ASP A 1002 14.88 1.94 57.21
CA ASP A 1002 13.58 2.62 57.13
C ASP A 1002 13.60 3.64 56.00
N LEU A 1003 12.50 3.74 55.26
CA LEU A 1003 12.34 4.64 54.14
C LEU A 1003 11.05 5.45 54.30
N ALA A 1004 11.11 6.72 53.89
CA ALA A 1004 9.95 7.58 53.74
C ALA A 1004 10.00 8.27 52.38
N VAL A 1005 8.90 8.20 51.62
CA VAL A 1005 8.73 8.91 50.36
C VAL A 1005 7.77 10.06 50.59
N ALA A 1006 8.19 11.27 50.25
CA ALA A 1006 7.46 12.50 50.49
C ALA A 1006 7.35 13.36 49.23
N ASP A 1007 6.34 14.22 49.18
CA ASP A 1007 6.19 15.24 48.15
C ASP A 1007 7.23 16.38 48.30
N ASP A 1008 7.17 17.37 47.40
CA ASP A 1008 8.06 18.54 47.42
C ASP A 1008 7.97 19.38 48.70
N SER A 1009 6.85 19.28 49.44
CA SER A 1009 6.64 19.95 50.72
C SER A 1009 7.16 19.14 51.92
N GLY A 1010 7.69 17.94 51.68
CA GLY A 1010 8.12 17.00 52.72
C GLY A 1010 6.98 16.21 53.35
N ARG A 1011 5.74 16.26 52.84
CA ARG A 1011 4.64 15.43 53.37
C ARG A 1011 4.79 13.98 52.92
N VAL A 1012 4.81 13.06 53.88
CA VAL A 1012 5.04 11.62 53.60
C VAL A 1012 3.80 10.98 52.97
N ALA A 1013 4.00 10.33 51.83
CA ALA A 1013 3.00 9.55 51.11
C ALA A 1013 3.14 8.04 51.38
N ILE A 1014 4.39 7.54 51.50
CA ILE A 1014 4.69 6.12 51.68
C ILE A 1014 5.75 5.97 52.77
N ARG A 1015 5.54 5.01 53.68
CA ARG A 1015 6.54 4.58 54.65
C ARG A 1015 6.87 3.11 54.46
N VAL A 1016 8.15 2.79 54.46
CA VAL A 1016 8.66 1.41 54.50
C VAL A 1016 9.47 1.27 55.78
N SER A 1017 9.07 0.37 56.66
CA SER A 1017 9.78 0.11 57.91
C SER A 1017 10.42 -1.26 57.88
N GLY A 1018 11.64 -1.37 58.41
CA GLY A 1018 12.33 -2.65 58.53
C GLY A 1018 12.60 -3.35 57.20
N LEU A 1019 12.94 -2.60 56.14
CA LEU A 1019 13.39 -3.17 54.88
C LEU A 1019 14.73 -3.87 55.09
N ALA A 1020 14.73 -5.20 55.12
CA ALA A 1020 15.93 -6.01 55.10
C ALA A 1020 16.34 -6.33 53.65
N VAL A 1021 17.58 -6.00 53.30
CA VAL A 1021 18.17 -6.34 52.00
C VAL A 1021 19.30 -7.35 52.15
N ARG A 1022 19.41 -8.27 51.19
CA ARG A 1022 20.45 -9.30 51.13
C ARG A 1022 21.12 -9.34 49.76
N PRO A 1023 22.36 -9.87 49.65
CA PRO A 1023 22.97 -10.15 48.36
C PRO A 1023 22.09 -11.06 47.49
N ALA A 1024 21.90 -10.71 46.23
CA ALA A 1024 21.23 -11.54 45.25
C ALA A 1024 22.08 -12.80 44.98
N ALA A 1025 21.44 -13.97 44.97
CA ALA A 1025 22.13 -15.23 44.74
C ALA A 1025 22.81 -15.24 43.36
N THR A 1026 24.13 -15.45 43.33
CA THR A 1026 24.87 -15.75 42.12
C THR A 1026 24.74 -17.24 41.83
N LYS A 1027 23.90 -17.61 40.85
CA LYS A 1027 23.98 -18.97 40.32
C LYS A 1027 25.27 -19.04 39.49
N PRO A 1028 26.17 -20.03 39.68
CA PRO A 1028 27.29 -20.18 38.77
C PRO A 1028 26.76 -20.34 37.35
N PRO A 1029 27.46 -19.83 36.32
CA PRO A 1029 27.04 -20.01 34.93
C PRO A 1029 26.79 -21.49 34.71
N ALA A 1030 25.59 -21.83 34.25
CA ALA A 1030 25.26 -23.21 33.92
C ALA A 1030 26.29 -23.67 32.88
N THR A 1031 27.20 -24.56 33.29
CA THR A 1031 28.00 -25.34 32.35
C THR A 1031 27.00 -26.04 31.44
N PRO A 1032 27.15 -25.99 30.10
CA PRO A 1032 26.24 -26.73 29.23
C PRO A 1032 26.32 -28.18 29.67
N ALA A 1033 25.22 -28.73 30.18
CA ALA A 1033 25.16 -30.13 30.52
C ALA A 1033 25.25 -30.92 29.21
N THR A 1034 26.46 -31.27 28.81
CA THR A 1034 26.72 -32.43 27.97
C THR A 1034 26.19 -33.63 28.73
N THR A 1035 24.97 -34.04 28.42
CA THR A 1035 24.44 -35.29 28.93
C THR A 1035 25.01 -36.40 28.04
N PRO A 1036 25.74 -37.38 28.60
CA PRO A 1036 26.30 -38.48 27.83
C PRO A 1036 25.20 -39.40 27.33
N TRP A 1037 25.34 -39.81 26.07
CA TRP A 1037 24.68 -40.98 25.52
C TRP A 1037 25.06 -42.23 26.31
N CYS A 1038 24.08 -42.96 26.87
CA CYS A 1038 24.12 -44.42 27.00
C CYS A 1038 22.73 -45.03 27.26
N CYS A 1039 22.49 -46.13 26.56
CA CYS A 1039 21.25 -46.85 26.29
C CYS A 1039 20.51 -47.47 27.49
N GLY A 1040 19.17 -47.54 27.38
CA GLY A 1040 18.32 -48.46 28.15
C GLY A 1040 16.89 -48.51 27.57
N ARG A 1041 16.41 -49.71 27.21
CA ARG A 1041 15.20 -49.97 26.41
C ARG A 1041 13.87 -49.79 27.17
N SER A 1042 12.83 -49.57 26.35
CA SER A 1042 11.44 -50.10 26.40
C SER A 1042 10.30 -49.16 26.82
N GLY A 1043 9.30 -49.06 25.92
CA GLY A 1043 7.90 -48.74 26.21
C GLY A 1043 7.38 -47.40 25.68
N ASP A 1044 6.56 -47.44 24.61
CA ASP A 1044 5.67 -46.37 24.07
C ASP A 1044 4.86 -45.60 25.15
N PRO A 1045 4.24 -44.39 24.92
CA PRO A 1045 3.63 -43.82 23.68
C PRO A 1045 3.74 -42.25 23.60
N PRO A 1046 2.84 -41.42 22.99
CA PRO A 1046 2.02 -41.48 21.76
C PRO A 1046 2.36 -40.36 20.73
N ARG A 1047 1.81 -40.49 19.51
CA ARG A 1047 1.98 -39.57 18.37
C ARG A 1047 1.05 -38.34 18.40
N CYS A 1048 1.62 -37.16 18.12
CA CYS A 1048 0.95 -35.91 17.73
C CYS A 1048 1.24 -35.67 16.23
N PRO A 1049 0.31 -35.09 15.43
CA PRO A 1049 0.39 -35.10 13.97
C PRO A 1049 1.35 -34.03 13.43
N THR A 1050 2.29 -34.46 12.60
CA THR A 1050 3.18 -33.61 11.81
C THR A 1050 2.52 -33.17 10.51
N LEU A 1051 2.56 -31.85 10.27
CA LEU A 1051 2.46 -31.23 8.96
C LEU A 1051 3.66 -31.68 8.11
N GLU A 1052 3.41 -32.48 7.07
CA GLU A 1052 4.40 -32.82 6.06
C GLU A 1052 4.61 -31.64 5.10
N GLN A 1053 5.86 -31.17 5.00
CA GLN A 1053 6.34 -30.42 3.86
C GLN A 1053 6.97 -31.41 2.85
N PRO A 1054 6.65 -31.34 1.55
CA PRO A 1054 7.27 -32.20 0.55
C PRO A 1054 8.68 -31.68 0.17
N LEU A 1055 9.69 -32.47 0.50
CA LEU A 1055 11.04 -32.38 -0.05
C LEU A 1055 11.06 -32.99 -1.47
N TRP A 1056 11.43 -32.20 -2.48
CA TRP A 1056 11.70 -32.68 -3.83
C TRP A 1056 13.17 -33.05 -3.98
N THR A 1057 13.48 -34.34 -4.05
CA THR A 1057 14.78 -34.85 -4.52
C THR A 1057 14.68 -35.25 -5.99
N ALA A 1058 15.48 -34.62 -6.84
CA ALA A 1058 15.64 -35.00 -8.24
C ALA A 1058 16.63 -36.17 -8.39
N GLY A 1059 16.19 -37.28 -8.97
CA GLY A 1059 17.04 -38.37 -9.45
C GLY A 1059 16.91 -38.50 -10.98
N PRO A 1060 17.99 -38.80 -11.72
CA PRO A 1060 17.99 -38.76 -13.17
C PRO A 1060 17.50 -40.09 -13.77
N CYS A 1061 16.73 -40.05 -14.85
CA CYS A 1061 16.80 -41.12 -15.85
C CYS A 1061 16.23 -40.77 -17.23
N SER A 1062 16.83 -41.47 -18.18
CA SER A 1062 16.83 -41.39 -19.62
C SER A 1062 15.56 -41.85 -20.34
N SER A 1063 15.42 -41.33 -21.57
CA SER A 1063 14.90 -41.97 -22.80
C SER A 1063 13.57 -42.75 -22.80
N SER A 1064 12.68 -42.25 -23.67
CA SER A 1064 11.78 -43.01 -24.57
C SER A 1064 10.87 -44.08 -23.96
N THR A 1065 9.60 -43.72 -23.71
CA THR A 1065 8.40 -44.38 -24.29
C THR A 1065 7.15 -43.70 -23.75
N ALA A 1066 6.18 -43.42 -24.61
CA ALA A 1066 4.84 -43.00 -24.19
C ALA A 1066 4.08 -44.18 -23.58
N PRO A 1067 3.26 -43.95 -22.53
CA PRO A 1067 1.95 -44.59 -22.56
C PRO A 1067 0.79 -43.72 -22.06
N THR A 1068 -0.36 -44.11 -22.58
CA THR A 1068 -1.74 -43.70 -22.36
C THR A 1068 -2.23 -43.78 -20.91
N TRP A 1069 -3.07 -42.83 -20.49
CA TRP A 1069 -3.71 -42.81 -19.17
C TRP A 1069 -5.10 -43.46 -19.23
N ALA A 1070 -5.27 -44.57 -18.50
CA ALA A 1070 -6.55 -45.16 -18.17
C ALA A 1070 -6.98 -44.70 -16.77
N THR A 1071 -8.23 -44.29 -16.62
CA THR A 1071 -8.87 -43.95 -15.35
C THR A 1071 -9.34 -45.21 -14.62
N ARG A 1072 -8.99 -45.35 -13.33
CA ARG A 1072 -9.70 -46.23 -12.40
C ARG A 1072 -10.16 -45.45 -11.18
N SER A 1073 -11.47 -45.47 -10.99
CA SER A 1073 -12.22 -45.12 -9.80
C SER A 1073 -11.95 -46.13 -8.68
N ALA A 1074 -11.92 -45.68 -7.43
CA ALA A 1074 -11.96 -46.55 -6.25
C ALA A 1074 -13.08 -46.09 -5.30
N GLU A 1075 -13.98 -47.04 -4.99
CA GLU A 1075 -15.07 -46.93 -4.01
C GLU A 1075 -14.56 -47.08 -2.56
N PRO A 1076 -15.33 -46.65 -1.54
CA PRO A 1076 -14.97 -46.75 -0.13
C PRO A 1076 -15.54 -48.02 0.55
N GLY A 1077 -14.76 -48.58 1.49
CA GLY A 1077 -15.16 -49.66 2.41
C GLY A 1077 -15.00 -49.28 3.89
N PRO A 1078 -15.49 -50.09 4.85
CA PRO A 1078 -16.45 -49.67 5.90
C PRO A 1078 -15.86 -49.38 7.30
N GLY A 1079 -16.69 -48.79 8.18
CA GLY A 1079 -16.41 -48.40 9.59
C GLY A 1079 -16.14 -49.57 10.58
N PRO A 1080 -16.14 -49.40 11.93
CA PRO A 1080 -17.07 -48.57 12.74
C PRO A 1080 -16.50 -47.90 14.03
N ALA A 1081 -17.40 -47.22 14.78
CA ALA A 1081 -17.46 -47.07 16.27
C ALA A 1081 -17.49 -45.63 16.86
N SER A 1082 -18.73 -45.20 17.12
CA SER A 1082 -19.28 -44.49 18.29
C SER A 1082 -18.43 -43.53 19.15
N TRP A 1083 -18.91 -42.29 19.31
CA TRP A 1083 -18.89 -41.58 20.60
C TRP A 1083 -20.24 -40.89 20.89
N ARG A 1084 -20.69 -41.08 22.13
CA ARG A 1084 -21.89 -40.51 22.74
C ARG A 1084 -21.65 -39.04 23.06
N CYS A 1085 -22.66 -38.19 22.87
CA CYS A 1085 -22.75 -36.90 23.56
C CYS A 1085 -24.07 -36.83 24.34
N GLY A 1086 -23.95 -36.42 25.60
CA GLY A 1086 -25.00 -36.41 26.61
C GLY A 1086 -26.08 -35.36 26.33
N ARG A 1087 -27.29 -35.69 26.78
CA ARG A 1087 -28.48 -34.85 26.78
C ARG A 1087 -28.30 -33.64 27.70
N ALA A 1088 -28.75 -32.48 27.24
CA ALA A 1088 -29.33 -31.44 28.08
C ALA A 1088 -30.74 -31.13 27.54
N THR A 1089 -31.72 -31.27 28.42
CA THR A 1089 -33.16 -31.08 28.22
C THR A 1089 -33.56 -29.62 28.39
N VAL A 1090 -34.26 -29.07 27.40
CA VAL A 1090 -35.26 -27.98 27.51
C VAL A 1090 -36.31 -28.32 26.43
N GLY A 1091 -37.55 -28.68 26.74
CA GLY A 1091 -38.60 -27.83 27.30
C GLY A 1091 -39.62 -27.57 26.18
N SER A 1092 -40.79 -28.21 26.30
CA SER A 1092 -42.05 -28.05 25.53
C SER A 1092 -42.24 -26.67 24.87
N GLY A 1093 -42.85 -26.49 23.69
CA GLY A 1093 -43.66 -27.34 22.83
C GLY A 1093 -44.54 -26.40 21.99
N GLN A 1094 -44.71 -26.67 20.70
CA GLN A 1094 -45.91 -26.36 19.92
C GLN A 1094 -45.74 -26.88 18.48
N THR A 1095 -46.71 -27.66 18.05
CA THR A 1095 -46.88 -28.21 16.70
C THR A 1095 -47.58 -27.16 15.83
N VAL A 1096 -47.22 -27.05 14.54
CA VAL A 1096 -48.11 -27.20 13.36
C VAL A 1096 -47.31 -26.97 12.06
N THR A 1097 -47.61 -27.85 11.12
CA THR A 1097 -47.09 -28.14 9.78
C THR A 1097 -47.37 -27.08 8.72
N VAL A 1098 -46.47 -26.91 7.73
CA VAL A 1098 -46.85 -26.68 6.32
C VAL A 1098 -45.87 -27.44 5.40
N THR A 1099 -46.48 -28.20 4.50
CA THR A 1099 -45.92 -29.04 3.43
C THR A 1099 -45.38 -28.24 2.24
N GLY A 1100 -44.30 -28.71 1.62
CA GLY A 1100 -43.83 -28.22 0.31
C GLY A 1100 -42.92 -29.24 -0.37
N SER A 1101 -43.49 -30.00 -1.31
CA SER A 1101 -42.89 -31.05 -2.12
C SER A 1101 -42.05 -30.51 -3.28
N THR A 1102 -40.84 -31.04 -3.47
CA THR A 1102 -40.00 -30.84 -4.68
C THR A 1102 -39.79 -32.18 -5.38
N PRO A 1103 -40.07 -32.33 -6.70
CA PRO A 1103 -39.69 -33.51 -7.47
C PRO A 1103 -38.30 -33.36 -8.14
N PRO A 1104 -37.70 -34.46 -8.62
CA PRO A 1104 -36.26 -34.59 -8.87
C PRO A 1104 -35.82 -34.24 -10.30
N ILE A 1105 -34.56 -33.82 -10.43
CA ILE A 1105 -33.83 -33.66 -11.69
C ILE A 1105 -33.11 -34.98 -12.01
N PRO A 1106 -33.27 -35.57 -13.21
CA PRO A 1106 -32.42 -36.67 -13.65
C PRO A 1106 -31.16 -36.16 -14.37
N ALA A 1107 -30.04 -36.78 -14.02
CA ALA A 1107 -28.76 -36.67 -14.70
C ALA A 1107 -28.69 -37.63 -15.90
N SER A 1108 -28.07 -37.21 -17.01
CA SER A 1108 -27.12 -38.06 -17.75
C SER A 1108 -26.38 -37.32 -18.89
N THR A 1109 -25.05 -37.35 -18.79
CA THR A 1109 -24.03 -37.57 -19.84
C THR A 1109 -23.71 -36.51 -20.91
N THR A 1110 -22.68 -35.72 -20.60
CA THR A 1110 -21.35 -35.66 -21.24
C THR A 1110 -21.16 -36.23 -22.65
N ALA A 1111 -20.73 -35.38 -23.61
CA ALA A 1111 -19.50 -35.60 -24.40
C ALA A 1111 -19.14 -34.44 -25.37
N CYS A 1112 -17.90 -33.97 -25.22
CA CYS A 1112 -16.95 -33.47 -26.22
C CYS A 1112 -17.23 -32.27 -27.13
N TRP A 1113 -16.60 -31.16 -26.73
CA TRP A 1113 -16.01 -30.17 -27.62
C TRP A 1113 -14.60 -30.60 -28.07
N ARG A 1114 -14.30 -30.54 -29.37
CA ARG A 1114 -13.11 -29.85 -29.91
C ARG A 1114 -13.06 -29.87 -31.45
N THR A 1115 -12.46 -28.81 -31.98
CA THR A 1115 -11.96 -28.55 -33.34
C THR A 1115 -12.96 -28.09 -34.41
N TRP A 1116 -12.93 -26.79 -34.69
CA TRP A 1116 -13.20 -26.26 -36.03
C TRP A 1116 -12.12 -25.24 -36.40
N ARG A 1117 -11.29 -25.61 -37.40
CA ARG A 1117 -10.46 -24.71 -38.19
C ARG A 1117 -10.99 -24.72 -39.62
N ARG A 1118 -11.34 -23.53 -40.11
CA ARG A 1118 -11.33 -23.04 -41.51
C ARG A 1118 -11.83 -23.99 -42.61
N ARG A 1119 -12.92 -23.60 -43.29
CA ARG A 1119 -12.93 -23.48 -44.75
C ARG A 1119 -13.90 -22.38 -45.21
N ARG A 1120 -13.51 -21.81 -46.34
CA ARG A 1120 -13.82 -20.50 -46.93
C ARG A 1120 -15.00 -20.61 -47.91
N ILE A 1121 -15.62 -19.44 -48.19
CA ILE A 1121 -16.11 -18.98 -49.51
C ILE A 1121 -17.42 -19.67 -49.98
N ARG A 1122 -18.56 -18.97 -50.17
CA ARG A 1122 -18.86 -18.04 -51.28
C ARG A 1122 -20.37 -17.69 -51.29
N ARG A 1123 -20.65 -16.41 -51.60
CA ARG A 1123 -21.65 -15.92 -52.59
C ARG A 1123 -23.16 -15.88 -52.23
N TRP A 1124 -23.65 -14.64 -52.06
CA TRP A 1124 -24.70 -13.89 -52.82
C TRP A 1124 -25.39 -12.93 -51.84
N ALA A 1125 -25.16 -11.61 -51.89
CA ALA A 1125 -25.58 -10.62 -52.89
C ALA A 1125 -27.10 -10.39 -52.93
N SER A 1126 -27.46 -9.15 -52.55
CA SER A 1126 -28.62 -8.33 -52.96
C SER A 1126 -30.04 -8.82 -52.66
N SER A 1127 -30.73 -8.12 -51.75
CA SER A 1127 -31.86 -7.24 -52.12
C SER A 1127 -32.57 -6.67 -50.88
N THR A 1128 -32.53 -5.35 -50.74
CA THR A 1128 -33.57 -4.54 -50.08
C THR A 1128 -34.46 -3.96 -51.20
N PRO A 1129 -35.56 -3.22 -50.93
CA PRO A 1129 -36.53 -3.23 -49.82
C PRO A 1129 -37.98 -3.33 -50.36
N GLY A 1130 -38.96 -3.63 -49.50
CA GLY A 1130 -40.35 -3.78 -49.96
C GLY A 1130 -41.43 -3.60 -48.91
N ARG A 1131 -41.60 -2.35 -48.46
CA ARG A 1131 -42.79 -1.69 -47.90
C ARG A 1131 -44.12 -2.49 -47.79
N THR A 1132 -44.77 -2.18 -46.67
CA THR A 1132 -46.19 -1.82 -46.47
C THR A 1132 -47.26 -2.86 -46.12
N ARG A 1133 -47.82 -2.60 -44.93
CA ARG A 1133 -49.25 -2.37 -44.60
C ARG A 1133 -50.03 -3.50 -43.89
N ARG A 1134 -50.28 -3.18 -42.61
CA ARG A 1134 -51.59 -2.97 -41.96
C ARG A 1134 -52.35 -4.17 -41.38
N ARG A 1135 -52.69 -3.94 -40.08
CA ARG A 1135 -53.93 -4.27 -39.35
C ARG A 1135 -54.13 -5.75 -39.01
N ALA A 1136 -54.69 -6.13 -37.87
CA ALA A 1136 -55.08 -5.48 -36.62
C ALA A 1136 -55.56 -6.61 -35.67
N ARG A 1137 -55.63 -6.29 -34.36
CA ARG A 1137 -56.45 -6.94 -33.31
C ARG A 1137 -55.94 -8.24 -32.68
N THR A 1138 -55.46 -8.06 -31.44
CA THR A 1138 -55.88 -8.70 -30.16
C THR A 1138 -57.21 -9.51 -30.17
N PRO A 1139 -57.54 -10.34 -29.15
CA PRO A 1139 -56.89 -10.51 -27.82
C PRO A 1139 -56.71 -11.97 -27.32
N ARG A 1140 -55.75 -12.20 -26.43
CA ARG A 1140 -55.95 -12.69 -25.05
C ARG A 1140 -54.63 -12.70 -24.29
#